data_AF-A0A971QNJ1-F1
#
_entry.id   AF-A0A971QNJ1-F1
#
_cell.length_a   1.000
_cell.length_b   1.000
_cell.length_c   1.000
_cell.angle_alpha   90.00
_cell.angle_beta   90.00
_cell.angle_gamma   90.00
#
_symmetry.space_group_name_H-M   'P 1'
#
loop_
_entity.id
_entity.type
_entity.pdbx_description
1 polymer ?
#
loop_
_entity_poly.entity_id
_entity_poly.type
_entity_poly.pdbx_seq_one_letter_code
_entity_poly.pdbx_strand_id
1 'polypeptide(L)'
;MKNKSSNKRVLFSLALTVLIVLVTSAQAGNRWDWADMTDEELAFCDEHMPEFLEIRKTQGDEAALKELDRLFLLAEEELGNNYILHRVVWYEAQAHSGKVDEEWGLTLYEYLYNRDIDLNTQPLHLNAADYIIHGNIMECCLYVGKAAKAREYILRVENSLMNDQHFDLTGESYEDRGPVFSFLDEARNRDFPIFHHDLIQSLLESDENSEDLRDFFYYPTMYGINLVAEIAFRSGDWVKAAELCAWCIQYADEYVIDQSTMTGEVYHMGSFEGRRILADIALFHRYPDEAVRFLEKTLEQKNVYDTTTEPDKMRAWFKLMKIKIQQGEPLPENVLEKADEAAEMISQYWFFSIEENMQGILDKARIYHAVGKKAEAWEIVNELFKEAQQEVNPRRSMRVMDTAIDLALADGGTHPELENWLKTALIDARKMGDKIKEIPLYEKYTDFLVLKERYAEAVTIQQEAVRLSQAVRLPKRLAGNQTRLAEIQKQMPAASIVKIERTDIQPRLSYSAALPEQAVHGRFYLHNPSIKTSKGSLLLTGPIEQSVWVKEQEWLMLSTSPLYEEAESSLSITLDPGKTCVIDITGVPLENGAGGTVNCQWIPEGAEDASAFSQWNYEAAQTEKRTAIIDAHEFIDNPYYLVPINHMLQRIESSKAEAVDFSVSASTPMRIESYDSASGQLLSVDANGDGDFLDAGDLVVGDTNQNNWPDLFLKAEDQRASLVMYVKPLAPIAQEIELTISIQVDGEWQTDATDVIKPSE
;
A
#
# COMPACT_ATOMS: atom_id res chain seq x y z
N MET A 1 -2.53 35.48 54.17
CA MET A 1 -3.01 35.20 52.81
C MET A 1 -1.89 35.49 51.81
N LYS A 2 -0.99 34.54 51.57
CA LYS A 2 0.07 34.61 50.56
C LYS A 2 0.35 33.20 50.02
N ASN A 3 0.68 33.15 48.73
CA ASN A 3 1.23 32.05 47.94
C ASN A 3 0.29 30.90 47.54
N LYS A 4 -0.37 31.08 46.38
CA LYS A 4 -0.84 29.99 45.50
C LYS A 4 -0.35 30.11 44.05
N SER A 5 0.60 31.01 43.75
CA SER A 5 1.08 31.26 42.37
C SER A 5 2.45 30.64 42.03
N SER A 6 3.13 29.93 42.94
CA SER A 6 4.45 29.36 42.65
C SER A 6 4.44 27.91 42.14
N ASN A 7 3.36 27.14 42.31
CA ASN A 7 3.34 25.72 41.89
C ASN A 7 3.08 25.50 40.40
N LYS A 8 2.40 26.43 39.69
CA LYS A 8 2.19 26.30 38.24
C LYS A 8 3.44 26.56 37.41
N ARG A 9 4.38 27.39 37.91
CA ARG A 9 5.67 27.64 37.23
C ARG A 9 6.70 26.54 37.48
N VAL A 10 6.61 25.82 38.60
CA VAL A 10 7.52 24.70 38.92
C VAL A 10 7.16 23.45 38.13
N LEU A 11 5.86 23.16 37.90
CA LEU A 11 5.42 22.06 37.02
C LEU A 11 5.74 22.33 35.53
N PHE A 12 5.54 23.56 35.04
CA PHE A 12 5.95 23.94 33.67
C PHE A 12 7.48 23.94 33.49
N SER A 13 8.24 24.29 34.53
CA SER A 13 9.69 24.23 34.49
C SER A 13 10.22 22.80 34.56
N LEU A 14 9.54 21.88 35.27
CA LEU A 14 9.94 20.46 35.28
C LEU A 14 9.65 19.77 33.95
N ALA A 15 8.49 20.02 33.33
CA ALA A 15 8.18 19.46 32.01
C ALA A 15 9.16 19.97 30.94
N LEU A 16 9.49 21.28 30.95
CA LEU A 16 10.48 21.86 30.03
C LEU A 16 11.91 21.39 30.33
N THR A 17 12.26 21.10 31.59
CA THR A 17 13.59 20.57 31.95
C THR A 17 13.70 19.08 31.62
N VAL A 18 12.62 18.29 31.75
CA VAL A 18 12.59 16.90 31.29
C VAL A 18 12.61 16.82 29.77
N LEU A 19 11.98 17.74 29.04
CA LEU A 19 12.04 17.81 27.57
C LEU A 19 13.41 18.29 27.05
N ILE A 20 14.01 19.31 27.69
CA ILE A 20 15.37 19.75 27.35
C ILE A 20 16.37 18.65 27.73
N VAL A 21 16.16 17.91 28.83
CA VAL A 21 16.95 16.72 29.16
C VAL A 21 16.68 15.62 28.13
N LEU A 22 15.48 15.38 27.61
CA LEU A 22 15.27 14.37 26.55
C LEU A 22 15.97 14.72 25.22
N VAL A 23 16.00 16.01 24.84
CA VAL A 23 16.72 16.47 23.64
C VAL A 23 18.24 16.55 23.86
N THR A 24 18.71 16.78 25.09
CA THR A 24 20.16 16.84 25.42
C THR A 24 20.73 15.54 25.98
N SER A 25 19.91 14.62 26.50
CA SER A 25 20.29 13.26 26.91
C SER A 25 20.25 12.30 25.73
N ALA A 26 19.48 12.61 24.68
CA ALA A 26 19.71 12.05 23.34
C ALA A 26 21.10 12.42 22.77
N GLN A 27 21.77 13.43 23.35
CA GLN A 27 23.15 13.81 23.02
C GLN A 27 24.18 13.40 24.10
N ALA A 28 23.80 12.77 25.22
CA ALA A 28 24.69 12.61 26.37
C ALA A 28 24.63 11.25 27.12
N GLY A 29 23.94 10.24 26.60
CA GLY A 29 24.38 8.86 26.83
C GLY A 29 25.58 8.62 25.92
N ASN A 30 26.67 8.02 26.41
CA ASN A 30 27.83 7.70 25.57
C ASN A 30 27.33 7.10 24.24
N ARG A 31 27.80 7.62 23.11
CA ARG A 31 27.33 7.19 21.76
C ARG A 31 27.42 5.67 21.56
N TRP A 32 28.19 4.96 22.39
CA TRP A 32 28.51 3.54 22.27
C TRP A 32 28.61 2.82 23.63
N ASP A 33 27.73 3.09 24.60
CA ASP A 33 27.76 2.38 25.90
C ASP A 33 27.24 0.93 25.77
N TRP A 34 28.12 0.00 25.40
CA TRP A 34 27.77 -1.42 25.18
C TRP A 34 28.31 -2.31 26.29
N ALA A 35 27.45 -3.20 26.82
CA ALA A 35 27.82 -4.19 27.83
C ALA A 35 28.80 -5.28 27.32
N ASP A 36 29.00 -5.38 26.00
CA ASP A 36 29.80 -6.46 25.36
C ASP A 36 30.98 -5.97 24.53
N MET A 37 31.26 -4.66 24.47
CA MET A 37 32.47 -4.16 23.80
C MET A 37 33.66 -4.22 24.74
N THR A 38 34.82 -4.58 24.20
CA THR A 38 36.10 -4.45 24.88
C THR A 38 36.50 -2.97 25.00
N ASP A 39 37.35 -2.65 25.98
CA ASP A 39 37.89 -1.29 26.13
C ASP A 39 38.63 -0.81 24.87
N GLU A 40 39.25 -1.72 24.12
CA GLU A 40 39.97 -1.43 22.86
C GLU A 40 38.99 -1.06 21.74
N GLU A 41 37.88 -1.79 21.60
CA GLU A 41 36.83 -1.46 20.63
C GLU A 41 36.12 -0.15 20.95
N LEU A 42 35.86 0.14 22.23
CA LEU A 42 35.28 1.42 22.66
C LEU A 42 36.21 2.59 22.31
N ALA A 43 37.51 2.44 22.62
CA ALA A 43 38.50 3.46 22.29
C ALA A 43 38.61 3.69 20.77
N PHE A 44 38.57 2.62 19.97
CA PHE A 44 38.55 2.70 18.51
C PHE A 44 37.34 3.50 18.01
N CYS A 45 36.14 3.19 18.52
CA CYS A 45 34.93 3.92 18.13
C CYS A 45 34.99 5.38 18.53
N ASP A 46 35.45 5.69 19.75
CA ASP A 46 35.59 7.07 20.23
C ASP A 46 36.62 7.89 19.42
N GLU A 47 37.69 7.25 18.94
CA GLU A 47 38.74 7.93 18.17
C GLU A 47 38.35 8.13 16.69
N HIS A 48 37.71 7.14 16.07
CA HIS A 48 37.60 7.07 14.62
C HIS A 48 36.20 7.27 14.06
N MET A 49 35.13 7.08 14.84
CA MET A 49 33.76 7.16 14.30
C MET A 49 33.35 8.62 14.04
N PRO A 50 33.13 9.01 12.78
CA PRO A 50 32.70 10.37 12.45
C PRO A 50 31.19 10.54 12.66
N GLU A 51 30.72 11.78 12.54
CA GLU A 51 29.30 12.08 12.41
C GLU A 51 28.83 11.77 10.98
N PHE A 52 28.42 10.53 10.72
CA PHE A 52 28.04 10.06 9.38
C PHE A 52 26.96 10.91 8.73
N LEU A 53 25.98 11.37 9.51
CA LEU A 53 24.94 12.25 9.01
C LEU A 53 25.49 13.58 8.48
N GLU A 54 26.53 14.12 9.08
CA GLU A 54 27.14 15.37 8.63
C GLU A 54 28.01 15.15 7.38
N ILE A 55 28.69 14.01 7.27
CA ILE A 55 29.37 13.62 6.02
C ILE A 55 28.34 13.51 4.90
N ARG A 56 27.24 12.78 5.12
CA ARG A 56 26.15 12.64 4.15
C ARG A 56 25.57 13.99 3.73
N LYS A 57 25.20 14.85 4.68
CA LYS A 57 24.61 16.17 4.37
C LYS A 57 25.55 17.07 3.57
N THR A 58 26.86 16.97 3.81
CA THR A 58 27.85 17.88 3.19
C THR A 58 28.47 17.34 1.91
N GLN A 59 28.56 16.01 1.77
CA GLN A 59 29.33 15.33 0.73
C GLN A 59 28.55 14.23 0.00
N GLY A 60 27.35 13.87 0.46
CA GLY A 60 26.47 12.84 -0.12
C GLY A 60 26.70 11.43 0.43
N ASP A 61 25.79 10.52 0.08
CA ASP A 61 25.79 9.13 0.54
C ASP A 61 27.08 8.38 0.15
N GLU A 62 27.58 8.56 -1.08
CA GLU A 62 28.80 7.89 -1.57
C GLU A 62 30.01 8.20 -0.68
N ALA A 63 30.16 9.45 -0.23
CA ALA A 63 31.26 9.85 0.65
C ALA A 63 31.14 9.22 2.05
N ALA A 64 29.91 9.12 2.58
CA ALA A 64 29.66 8.50 3.87
C ALA A 64 29.92 6.99 3.83
N LEU A 65 29.47 6.29 2.78
CA LEU A 65 29.71 4.86 2.59
C LEU A 65 31.20 4.55 2.38
N LYS A 66 31.92 5.40 1.63
CA LYS A 66 33.38 5.25 1.48
C LYS A 66 34.14 5.40 2.79
N GLU A 67 33.64 6.24 3.69
CA GLU A 67 34.23 6.38 5.02
C GLU A 67 33.95 5.13 5.88
N LEU A 68 32.78 4.49 5.74
CA LEU A 68 32.53 3.18 6.34
C LEU A 68 33.52 2.13 5.83
N ASP A 69 33.73 2.03 4.52
CA ASP A 69 34.72 1.11 3.95
C ASP A 69 36.12 1.33 4.53
N ARG A 70 36.53 2.60 4.70
CA ARG A 70 37.81 2.96 5.34
C ARG A 70 37.87 2.45 6.78
N LEU A 71 36.79 2.60 7.55
CA LEU A 71 36.74 2.14 8.94
C LEU A 71 36.76 0.62 9.04
N PHE A 72 36.05 -0.10 8.16
CA PHE A 72 36.11 -1.58 8.13
C PHE A 72 37.54 -2.07 7.91
N LEU A 73 38.28 -1.45 7.00
CA LEU A 73 39.69 -1.76 6.77
C LEU A 73 40.55 -1.41 7.99
N LEU A 74 40.33 -0.24 8.60
CA LEU A 74 41.09 0.20 9.76
C LEU A 74 40.86 -0.69 11.00
N ALA A 75 39.62 -1.11 11.25
CA ALA A 75 39.32 -2.02 12.35
C ALA A 75 39.99 -3.39 12.16
N GLU A 76 40.00 -3.92 10.93
CA GLU A 76 40.75 -5.13 10.61
C GLU A 76 42.25 -4.97 10.88
N GLU A 77 42.82 -3.80 10.55
CA GLU A 77 44.24 -3.49 10.77
C GLU A 77 44.60 -3.31 12.25
N GLU A 78 43.77 -2.63 13.04
CA GLU A 78 44.08 -2.24 14.42
C GLU A 78 43.56 -3.24 15.47
N LEU A 79 42.38 -3.82 15.26
CA LEU A 79 41.71 -4.75 16.18
C LEU A 79 41.85 -6.22 15.74
N GLY A 80 42.35 -6.46 14.53
CA GLY A 80 42.48 -7.81 13.95
C GLY A 80 41.15 -8.48 13.59
N ASN A 81 40.05 -7.73 13.63
CA ASN A 81 38.73 -8.11 13.12
C ASN A 81 37.88 -6.83 12.94
N ASN A 82 36.85 -6.91 12.11
CA ASN A 82 35.93 -5.80 11.86
C ASN A 82 34.46 -6.09 12.26
N TYR A 83 34.21 -7.19 12.98
CA TYR A 83 32.85 -7.62 13.34
C TYR A 83 32.09 -6.55 14.14
N ILE A 84 32.81 -5.82 15.00
CA ILE A 84 32.21 -4.76 15.81
C ILE A 84 31.59 -3.64 14.94
N LEU A 85 32.15 -3.38 13.76
CA LEU A 85 31.62 -2.35 12.87
C LEU A 85 30.29 -2.73 12.25
N HIS A 86 29.98 -4.02 12.08
CA HIS A 86 28.65 -4.46 11.66
C HIS A 86 27.59 -4.00 12.68
N ARG A 87 27.83 -4.31 13.96
CA ARG A 87 26.96 -3.89 15.07
C ARG A 87 26.85 -2.37 15.17
N VAL A 88 27.98 -1.66 15.07
CA VAL A 88 28.02 -0.20 15.15
C VAL A 88 27.22 0.45 14.02
N VAL A 89 27.38 0.00 12.77
CA VAL A 89 26.62 0.53 11.63
C VAL A 89 25.14 0.19 11.75
N TRP A 90 24.80 -1.01 12.23
CA TRP A 90 23.43 -1.39 12.49
C TRP A 90 22.77 -0.44 13.49
N TYR A 91 23.45 -0.12 14.59
CA TYR A 91 22.95 0.84 15.56
C TYR A 91 22.93 2.27 15.04
N GLU A 92 23.89 2.66 14.21
CA GLU A 92 23.88 3.95 13.53
C GLU A 92 22.59 4.11 12.69
N ALA A 93 22.16 3.03 12.04
CA ALA A 93 20.89 2.96 11.31
C ALA A 93 19.67 2.96 12.25
N GLN A 94 19.66 2.12 13.29
CA GLN A 94 18.49 1.89 14.15
C GLN A 94 18.20 3.03 15.15
N ALA A 95 19.26 3.56 15.78
CA ALA A 95 19.16 4.34 17.00
C ALA A 95 19.74 5.76 16.88
N HIS A 96 20.62 6.02 15.91
CA HIS A 96 21.29 7.30 15.74
C HIS A 96 20.84 8.04 14.48
N SER A 97 21.73 8.21 13.48
CA SER A 97 21.42 9.03 12.32
C SER A 97 20.32 8.45 11.44
N GLY A 98 20.23 7.12 11.31
CA GLY A 98 19.13 6.49 10.57
C GLY A 98 17.76 6.64 11.27
N LYS A 99 17.76 6.81 12.60
CA LYS A 99 16.54 7.18 13.35
C LYS A 99 16.11 8.62 13.10
N VAL A 100 17.04 9.51 12.73
CA VAL A 100 16.74 10.91 12.38
C VAL A 100 16.34 11.05 10.92
N ASP A 101 16.90 10.20 10.05
CA ASP A 101 16.67 10.19 8.61
C ASP A 101 16.54 8.75 8.12
N GLU A 102 15.31 8.32 7.90
CA GLU A 102 14.96 6.94 7.59
C GLU A 102 15.47 6.51 6.19
N GLU A 103 15.71 7.47 5.28
CA GLU A 103 16.36 7.19 4.00
C GLU A 103 17.83 6.85 4.19
N TRP A 104 18.51 7.53 5.11
CA TRP A 104 19.86 7.14 5.52
C TRP A 104 19.88 5.79 6.27
N GLY A 105 18.90 5.56 7.14
CA GLY A 105 18.74 4.26 7.79
C GLY A 105 18.61 3.12 6.78
N LEU A 106 17.78 3.31 5.74
CA LEU A 106 17.68 2.38 4.62
C LEU A 106 19.04 2.14 3.95
N THR A 107 19.74 3.21 3.56
CA THR A 107 21.05 3.12 2.91
C THR A 107 22.05 2.33 3.75
N LEU A 108 22.06 2.52 5.07
CA LEU A 108 22.95 1.79 5.98
C LEU A 108 22.63 0.30 6.10
N TYR A 109 21.35 -0.06 6.21
CA TYR A 109 20.96 -1.48 6.23
C TYR A 109 21.24 -2.18 4.90
N GLU A 110 20.97 -1.51 3.77
CA GLU A 110 21.30 -2.04 2.44
C GLU A 110 22.82 -2.18 2.25
N TYR A 111 23.61 -1.22 2.77
CA TYR A 111 25.06 -1.31 2.76
C TYR A 111 25.56 -2.54 3.53
N LEU A 112 25.04 -2.78 4.74
CA LEU A 112 25.40 -3.97 5.53
C LEU A 112 25.02 -5.26 4.81
N TYR A 113 23.79 -5.33 4.30
CA TYR A 113 23.31 -6.50 3.56
C TYR A 113 24.17 -6.82 2.33
N ASN A 114 24.42 -5.82 1.48
CA ASN A 114 25.22 -6.01 0.27
C ASN A 114 26.67 -6.38 0.58
N ARG A 115 27.25 -5.81 1.64
CA ARG A 115 28.59 -6.16 2.09
C ARG A 115 28.66 -7.63 2.53
N ASP A 116 27.67 -8.13 3.25
CA ASP A 116 27.62 -9.52 3.71
C ASP A 116 27.41 -10.49 2.53
N ILE A 117 26.66 -10.09 1.50
CA ILE A 117 26.52 -10.84 0.23
C ILE A 117 27.84 -10.91 -0.52
N ASP A 118 28.52 -9.78 -0.74
CA ASP A 118 29.76 -9.72 -1.52
C ASP A 118 30.89 -10.57 -0.90
N LEU A 119 30.84 -10.78 0.42
CA LEU A 119 31.76 -11.65 1.15
C LEU A 119 31.40 -13.15 1.06
N ASN A 120 30.15 -13.48 0.72
CA ASN A 120 29.64 -14.85 0.65
C ASN A 120 29.52 -15.36 -0.80
N THR A 121 30.38 -16.33 -1.17
CA THR A 121 30.43 -16.90 -2.53
C THR A 121 29.47 -18.08 -2.77
N GLN A 122 28.62 -18.43 -1.79
CA GLN A 122 27.63 -19.51 -1.89
C GLN A 122 26.21 -18.99 -2.17
N PRO A 123 25.31 -19.80 -2.74
CA PRO A 123 23.91 -19.40 -2.91
C PRO A 123 23.32 -18.93 -1.57
N LEU A 124 22.59 -17.81 -1.61
CA LEU A 124 22.06 -17.10 -0.44
C LEU A 124 21.01 -17.96 0.28
N HIS A 125 21.45 -18.84 1.19
CA HIS A 125 20.55 -19.37 2.22
C HIS A 125 20.42 -18.31 3.29
N LEU A 126 19.22 -17.77 3.49
CA LEU A 126 18.99 -16.78 4.53
C LEU A 126 19.03 -17.45 5.90
N ASN A 127 19.82 -16.89 6.81
CA ASN A 127 19.86 -17.29 8.21
C ASN A 127 18.98 -16.37 9.07
N ALA A 128 18.93 -16.64 10.37
CA ALA A 128 18.13 -15.86 11.32
C ALA A 128 18.44 -14.36 11.34
N ALA A 129 19.71 -13.95 11.26
CA ALA A 129 20.10 -12.55 11.22
C ALA A 129 19.66 -11.88 9.91
N ASP A 130 19.64 -12.64 8.80
CA ASP A 130 19.18 -12.13 7.52
C ASP A 130 17.68 -11.79 7.55
N TYR A 131 16.85 -12.57 8.25
CA TYR A 131 15.43 -12.20 8.40
C TYR A 131 15.28 -10.87 9.12
N ILE A 132 16.11 -10.59 10.14
CA ILE A 132 16.06 -9.32 10.87
C ILE A 132 16.50 -8.15 9.96
N ILE A 133 17.58 -8.29 9.19
CA ILE A 133 18.02 -7.19 8.32
C ILE A 133 17.02 -6.91 7.21
N HIS A 134 16.39 -7.95 6.63
CA HIS A 134 15.30 -7.78 5.66
C HIS A 134 14.08 -7.09 6.29
N GLY A 135 13.76 -7.41 7.54
CA GLY A 135 12.71 -6.71 8.30
C GLY A 135 13.00 -5.23 8.47
N ASN A 136 14.22 -4.87 8.88
CA ASN A 136 14.63 -3.47 9.01
C ASN A 136 14.62 -2.73 7.66
N ILE A 137 15.10 -3.36 6.59
CA ILE A 137 15.06 -2.79 5.23
C ILE A 137 13.60 -2.59 4.80
N MET A 138 12.73 -3.59 5.02
CA MET A 138 11.31 -3.49 4.73
C MET A 138 10.68 -2.31 5.46
N GLU A 139 10.88 -2.18 6.77
CA GLU A 139 10.34 -1.08 7.57
C GLU A 139 10.82 0.29 7.06
N CYS A 140 12.12 0.46 6.82
CA CYS A 140 12.67 1.70 6.27
C CYS A 140 12.10 2.00 4.88
N CYS A 141 12.02 1.01 3.98
CA CYS A 141 11.37 1.15 2.68
C CYS A 141 9.92 1.64 2.80
N LEU A 142 9.13 1.06 3.72
CA LEU A 142 7.76 1.48 3.99
C LEU A 142 7.69 2.92 4.56
N TYR A 143 8.65 3.31 5.41
CA TYR A 143 8.75 4.68 5.93
C TYR A 143 9.16 5.70 4.87
N VAL A 144 9.84 5.28 3.81
CA VAL A 144 10.21 6.15 2.69
C VAL A 144 9.28 6.04 1.49
N GLY A 145 8.23 5.21 1.58
CA GLY A 145 7.22 5.07 0.53
C GLY A 145 7.59 4.12 -0.60
N LYS A 146 8.64 3.31 -0.46
CA LYS A 146 9.13 2.34 -1.46
C LYS A 146 8.51 0.96 -1.21
N ALA A 147 7.19 0.84 -1.31
CA ALA A 147 6.47 -0.37 -0.95
C ALA A 147 6.80 -1.56 -1.88
N ALA A 148 6.91 -1.32 -3.18
CA ALA A 148 7.35 -2.35 -4.14
C ALA A 148 8.79 -2.83 -3.89
N LYS A 149 9.71 -1.93 -3.52
CA LYS A 149 11.07 -2.31 -3.09
C LYS A 149 11.07 -3.12 -1.80
N ALA A 150 10.24 -2.74 -0.80
CA ALA A 150 10.09 -3.53 0.42
C ALA A 150 9.65 -4.98 0.11
N ARG A 151 8.70 -5.13 -0.82
CA ARG A 151 8.22 -6.43 -1.29
C ARG A 151 9.31 -7.26 -1.96
N GLU A 152 10.18 -6.66 -2.76
CA GLU A 152 11.33 -7.35 -3.38
C GLU A 152 12.19 -8.09 -2.35
N TYR A 153 12.53 -7.41 -1.24
CA TYR A 153 13.30 -8.02 -0.15
C TYR A 153 12.52 -9.15 0.53
N ILE A 154 11.22 -8.96 0.77
CA ILE A 154 10.40 -9.98 1.44
C ILE A 154 10.12 -11.19 0.55
N LEU A 155 10.12 -11.04 -0.78
CA LEU A 155 10.10 -12.20 -1.68
C LEU A 155 11.34 -13.08 -1.53
N ARG A 156 12.51 -12.52 -1.18
CA ARG A 156 13.69 -13.34 -0.87
C ARG A 156 13.51 -14.13 0.42
N VAL A 157 12.89 -13.51 1.43
CA VAL A 157 12.50 -14.17 2.69
C VAL A 157 11.52 -15.31 2.43
N GLU A 158 10.44 -15.04 1.69
CA GLU A 158 9.44 -16.04 1.29
C GLU A 158 10.08 -17.20 0.53
N ASN A 159 10.91 -16.92 -0.48
CA ASN A 159 11.61 -17.94 -1.24
C ASN A 159 12.55 -18.79 -0.37
N SER A 160 13.25 -18.20 0.60
CA SER A 160 14.13 -18.96 1.50
C SER A 160 13.32 -19.85 2.46
N LEU A 161 12.22 -19.33 3.02
CA LEU A 161 11.32 -20.13 3.86
C LEU A 161 10.75 -21.32 3.08
N MET A 162 10.33 -21.12 1.84
CA MET A 162 9.73 -22.17 1.01
C MET A 162 10.75 -23.18 0.47
N ASN A 163 11.86 -22.69 -0.10
CA ASN A 163 12.80 -23.55 -0.82
C ASN A 163 13.84 -24.18 0.11
N ASP A 164 14.35 -23.42 1.09
CA ASP A 164 15.43 -23.86 1.97
C ASP A 164 14.89 -24.50 3.25
N GLN A 165 13.84 -23.91 3.83
CA GLN A 165 13.25 -24.37 5.09
C GLN A 165 11.98 -25.21 4.92
N HIS A 166 11.53 -25.43 3.67
CA HIS A 166 10.40 -26.30 3.30
C HIS A 166 9.04 -25.89 3.88
N PHE A 167 8.87 -24.64 4.27
CA PHE A 167 7.57 -24.11 4.68
C PHE A 167 6.65 -23.96 3.47
N ASP A 168 5.42 -24.46 3.55
CA ASP A 168 4.39 -24.09 2.59
C ASP A 168 3.63 -22.84 3.07
N LEU A 169 4.02 -21.67 2.57
CA LEU A 169 3.38 -20.40 2.93
C LEU A 169 2.05 -20.16 2.19
N THR A 170 1.69 -21.00 1.22
CA THR A 170 0.34 -21.00 0.61
C THR A 170 -0.68 -21.69 1.52
N GLY A 171 -0.19 -22.56 2.41
CA GLY A 171 -0.99 -23.37 3.32
C GLY A 171 -1.73 -24.53 2.65
N GLU A 172 -1.63 -24.71 1.33
CA GLU A 172 -2.38 -25.72 0.56
C GLU A 172 -2.06 -27.16 0.98
N SER A 173 -0.86 -27.41 1.51
CA SER A 173 -0.43 -28.72 2.00
C SER A 173 -0.92 -29.05 3.42
N TYR A 174 -1.40 -28.07 4.19
CA TYR A 174 -1.85 -28.27 5.57
C TYR A 174 -3.36 -28.54 5.64
N GLU A 175 -3.77 -29.35 6.63
CA GLU A 175 -5.17 -29.76 6.81
C GLU A 175 -6.10 -28.54 7.01
N ASP A 176 -7.03 -28.31 6.09
CA ASP A 176 -8.07 -27.28 6.19
C ASP A 176 -9.18 -27.71 7.15
N ARG A 177 -9.35 -26.94 8.23
CA ARG A 177 -10.36 -27.14 9.28
C ARG A 177 -11.57 -26.21 9.15
N GLY A 178 -11.74 -25.60 7.99
CA GLY A 178 -12.77 -24.62 7.67
C GLY A 178 -12.32 -23.18 7.93
N PRO A 179 -13.24 -22.20 7.85
CA PRO A 179 -12.91 -20.80 8.06
C PRO A 179 -12.31 -20.51 9.44
N VAL A 180 -11.22 -19.73 9.50
CA VAL A 180 -10.61 -19.29 10.77
C VAL A 180 -11.30 -18.07 11.36
N PHE A 181 -11.84 -17.19 10.51
CA PHE A 181 -12.44 -15.92 10.92
C PHE A 181 -13.80 -15.71 10.27
N SER A 182 -14.80 -15.35 11.08
CA SER A 182 -16.18 -15.07 10.61
C SER A 182 -16.32 -13.78 9.78
N PHE A 183 -15.32 -12.91 9.83
CA PHE A 183 -15.29 -11.66 9.05
C PHE A 183 -14.56 -11.78 7.72
N LEU A 184 -13.92 -12.93 7.48
CA LEU A 184 -13.10 -13.26 6.31
C LEU A 184 -13.17 -14.78 6.09
N ASP A 185 -14.32 -15.25 5.60
CA ASP A 185 -14.66 -16.68 5.50
C ASP A 185 -13.76 -17.44 4.51
N GLU A 186 -13.06 -16.72 3.63
CA GLU A 186 -12.07 -17.26 2.70
C GLU A 186 -10.81 -17.73 3.42
N ALA A 187 -10.43 -17.11 4.54
CA ALA A 187 -9.26 -17.49 5.32
C ALA A 187 -9.51 -18.80 6.07
N ARG A 188 -8.59 -19.76 5.93
CA ARG A 188 -8.68 -21.11 6.46
C ARG A 188 -7.93 -21.28 7.78
N ASN A 189 -8.54 -22.05 8.67
CA ASN A 189 -7.91 -22.55 9.88
C ASN A 189 -7.14 -23.81 9.52
N ARG A 190 -5.85 -23.86 9.81
CA ARG A 190 -4.97 -24.96 9.44
C ARG A 190 -4.17 -25.42 10.64
N ASP A 191 -3.80 -26.69 10.66
CA ASP A 191 -2.81 -27.20 11.59
C ASP A 191 -1.42 -26.83 11.08
N PHE A 192 -1.02 -25.57 11.34
CA PHE A 192 0.27 -25.08 10.90
C PHE A 192 1.41 -25.76 11.67
N PRO A 193 2.54 -26.06 11.00
CA PRO A 193 3.70 -26.64 11.66
C PRO A 193 4.31 -25.61 12.63
N ILE A 194 4.62 -26.03 13.85
CA ILE A 194 5.26 -25.16 14.87
C ILE A 194 6.53 -25.80 15.47
N PHE A 195 6.76 -27.08 15.18
CA PHE A 195 7.97 -27.82 15.54
C PHE A 195 8.73 -28.31 14.31
N HIS A 196 10.04 -28.52 14.44
CA HIS A 196 10.87 -29.03 13.35
C HIS A 196 10.40 -30.37 12.78
N HIS A 197 9.84 -31.25 13.61
CA HIS A 197 9.33 -32.55 13.16
C HIS A 197 8.04 -32.47 12.32
N ASP A 198 7.33 -31.34 12.32
CA ASP A 198 6.09 -31.18 11.56
C ASP A 198 6.36 -31.04 10.05
N LEU A 199 7.55 -30.56 9.66
CA LEU A 199 7.89 -30.29 8.25
C LEU A 199 8.62 -31.44 7.55
N ILE A 200 9.47 -32.20 8.26
CA ILE A 200 10.37 -33.17 7.64
C ILE A 200 10.15 -34.57 8.22
N GLN A 201 9.35 -35.37 7.53
CA GLN A 201 9.04 -36.74 7.92
C GLN A 201 10.28 -37.66 7.96
N SER A 202 11.32 -37.36 7.16
CA SER A 202 12.58 -38.12 7.16
C SER A 202 13.48 -37.87 8.38
N LEU A 203 13.29 -36.77 9.13
CA LEU A 203 14.00 -36.55 10.39
C LEU A 203 13.53 -37.54 11.47
N LEU A 204 12.25 -37.91 11.46
CA LEU A 204 11.71 -38.97 12.32
C LEU A 204 12.35 -40.34 12.04
N GLU A 205 12.76 -40.62 10.80
CA GLU A 205 13.41 -41.89 10.43
C GLU A 205 14.87 -41.97 10.89
N SER A 206 15.50 -40.84 11.20
CA SER A 206 16.94 -40.77 11.53
C SER A 206 17.24 -40.84 13.03
N ASP A 207 16.36 -40.34 13.91
CA ASP A 207 16.42 -40.55 15.35
C ASP A 207 15.10 -40.11 16.05
N GLU A 208 14.14 -41.02 16.23
CA GLU A 208 12.84 -40.75 16.89
C GLU A 208 12.96 -40.17 18.33
N ASN A 209 14.17 -40.17 18.91
CA ASN A 209 14.46 -39.66 20.26
C ASN A 209 15.36 -38.41 20.31
N SER A 210 15.65 -37.78 19.17
CA SER A 210 16.39 -36.51 19.15
C SER A 210 15.59 -35.41 19.86
N GLU A 211 16.09 -34.90 20.98
CA GLU A 211 15.47 -33.78 21.72
C GLU A 211 15.27 -32.55 20.81
N ASP A 212 16.23 -32.27 19.92
CA ASP A 212 16.22 -31.16 18.95
C ASP A 212 15.02 -31.17 17.97
N LEU A 213 14.36 -32.32 17.74
CA LEU A 213 13.20 -32.42 16.85
C LEU A 213 11.89 -32.01 17.52
N ARG A 214 11.86 -31.97 18.86
CA ARG A 214 10.71 -31.52 19.66
C ARG A 214 10.78 -30.03 19.98
N ASP A 215 11.87 -29.37 19.59
CA ASP A 215 12.03 -27.95 19.77
C ASP A 215 11.15 -27.18 18.78
N PHE A 216 10.60 -26.07 19.28
CA PHE A 216 9.95 -25.06 18.47
C PHE A 216 10.90 -24.55 17.39
N PHE A 217 10.36 -24.11 16.26
CA PHE A 217 11.14 -23.35 15.30
C PHE A 217 11.82 -22.17 15.98
N TYR A 218 13.07 -21.89 15.61
CA TYR A 218 13.75 -20.71 16.12
C TYR A 218 12.96 -19.45 15.75
N TYR A 219 12.72 -18.56 16.72
CA TYR A 219 11.80 -17.43 16.57
C TYR A 219 12.04 -16.52 15.33
N PRO A 220 13.26 -16.34 14.80
CA PRO A 220 13.48 -15.52 13.60
C PRO A 220 12.86 -16.15 12.34
N THR A 221 12.67 -17.46 12.29
CA THR A 221 11.87 -18.09 11.22
C THR A 221 10.43 -17.59 11.26
N MET A 222 9.83 -17.51 12.46
CA MET A 222 8.50 -16.93 12.64
C MET A 222 8.48 -15.42 12.39
N TYR A 223 9.59 -14.71 12.65
CA TYR A 223 9.77 -13.31 12.23
C TYR A 223 9.64 -13.20 10.70
N GLY A 224 10.33 -14.06 9.94
CA GLY A 224 10.20 -14.15 8.48
C GLY A 224 8.76 -14.34 8.01
N ILE A 225 8.01 -15.27 8.63
CA ILE A 225 6.58 -15.48 8.31
C ILE A 225 5.75 -14.22 8.59
N ASN A 226 6.02 -13.52 9.71
CA ASN A 226 5.32 -12.27 10.03
C ASN A 226 5.64 -11.14 9.03
N LEU A 227 6.88 -11.05 8.53
CA LEU A 227 7.23 -10.08 7.48
C LEU A 227 6.43 -10.31 6.20
N VAL A 228 6.27 -11.58 5.79
CA VAL A 228 5.42 -11.95 4.65
C VAL A 228 3.96 -11.56 4.91
N ALA A 229 3.47 -11.76 6.14
CA ALA A 229 2.11 -11.36 6.53
C ALA A 229 1.90 -9.84 6.48
N GLU A 230 2.86 -9.03 6.93
CA GLU A 230 2.78 -7.56 6.88
C GLU A 230 2.77 -7.05 5.42
N ILE A 231 3.61 -7.59 4.53
CA ILE A 231 3.57 -7.22 3.10
C ILE A 231 2.24 -7.65 2.46
N ALA A 232 1.75 -8.85 2.73
CA ALA A 232 0.44 -9.29 2.25
C ALA A 232 -0.67 -8.34 2.71
N PHE A 233 -0.64 -7.89 3.97
CA PHE A 233 -1.57 -6.90 4.51
C PHE A 233 -1.48 -5.56 3.76
N ARG A 234 -0.27 -5.06 3.50
CA ARG A 234 -0.03 -3.79 2.81
C ARG A 234 -0.47 -3.80 1.34
N SER A 235 -0.39 -4.97 0.69
CA SER A 235 -0.86 -5.16 -0.68
C SER A 235 -2.37 -5.49 -0.78
N GLY A 236 -3.05 -5.68 0.34
CA GLY A 236 -4.48 -6.02 0.36
C GLY A 236 -4.77 -7.51 0.05
N ASP A 237 -3.77 -8.37 0.23
CA ASP A 237 -3.95 -9.82 0.29
C ASP A 237 -4.37 -10.23 1.70
N TRP A 238 -5.61 -9.90 2.03
CA TRP A 238 -6.18 -10.09 3.37
C TRP A 238 -6.15 -11.54 3.84
N VAL A 239 -6.35 -12.48 2.91
CA VAL A 239 -6.43 -13.91 3.22
C VAL A 239 -5.05 -14.42 3.62
N LYS A 240 -4.03 -14.21 2.78
CA LYS A 240 -2.65 -14.60 3.09
C LYS A 240 -2.18 -13.94 4.39
N ALA A 241 -2.40 -12.63 4.55
CA ALA A 241 -2.04 -11.93 5.77
C ALA A 241 -2.71 -12.52 7.02
N ALA A 242 -4.01 -12.83 6.94
CA ALA A 242 -4.76 -13.36 8.06
C ALA A 242 -4.37 -14.80 8.44
N GLU A 243 -4.15 -15.68 7.45
CA GLU A 243 -3.70 -17.06 7.68
C GLU A 243 -2.29 -17.10 8.29
N LEU A 244 -1.34 -16.32 7.75
CA LEU A 244 0.02 -16.25 8.31
C LEU A 244 0.04 -15.61 9.71
N CYS A 245 -0.79 -14.61 9.97
CA CYS A 245 -0.95 -14.08 11.34
C CYS A 245 -1.55 -15.12 12.29
N ALA A 246 -2.50 -15.94 11.85
CA ALA A 246 -3.07 -17.02 12.65
C ALA A 246 -2.01 -18.06 13.01
N TRP A 247 -1.12 -18.39 12.07
CA TRP A 247 0.04 -19.26 12.32
C TRP A 247 0.98 -18.67 13.38
N CYS A 248 1.41 -17.41 13.23
CA CYS A 248 2.27 -16.75 14.22
C CYS A 248 1.62 -16.70 15.62
N ILE A 249 0.30 -16.53 15.69
CA ILE A 249 -0.46 -16.57 16.94
C ILE A 249 -0.48 -17.98 17.55
N GLN A 250 -0.71 -19.02 16.74
CA GLN A 250 -0.68 -20.41 17.20
C GLN A 250 0.69 -20.75 17.80
N TYR A 251 1.77 -20.40 17.08
CA TYR A 251 3.13 -20.58 17.57
C TYR A 251 3.36 -19.87 18.92
N ALA A 252 2.99 -18.60 19.04
CA ALA A 252 3.22 -17.84 20.27
C ALA A 252 2.36 -18.32 21.45
N ASP A 253 1.10 -18.71 21.21
CA ASP A 253 0.22 -19.22 22.26
C ASP A 253 0.78 -20.55 22.81
N GLU A 254 1.34 -21.44 21.98
CA GLU A 254 1.97 -22.70 22.41
C GLU A 254 3.35 -22.48 23.06
N TYR A 255 4.19 -21.60 22.49
CA TYR A 255 5.53 -21.29 23.03
C TYR A 255 5.48 -20.71 24.45
N VAL A 256 4.48 -19.87 24.74
CA VAL A 256 4.27 -19.29 26.08
C VAL A 256 3.87 -20.35 27.11
N ILE A 257 3.15 -21.40 26.70
CA ILE A 257 2.79 -22.52 27.58
C ILE A 257 4.05 -23.28 28.04
N ASP A 258 5.07 -23.37 27.19
CA ASP A 258 6.30 -24.14 27.44
C ASP A 258 7.34 -23.43 28.34
N GLN A 259 7.15 -22.14 28.65
CA GLN A 259 8.02 -21.35 29.57
C GLN A 259 9.50 -21.24 29.15
N SER A 260 9.78 -21.14 27.86
CA SER A 260 11.13 -20.99 27.32
C SER A 260 11.76 -19.59 27.56
N THR A 261 13.04 -19.43 27.25
CA THR A 261 13.83 -18.23 27.61
C THR A 261 13.66 -17.01 26.68
N MET A 262 12.90 -17.13 25.59
CA MET A 262 12.73 -16.05 24.58
C MET A 262 11.28 -15.55 24.46
N THR A 263 10.53 -15.56 25.56
CA THR A 263 9.10 -15.22 25.54
C THR A 263 8.81 -13.78 25.12
N GLY A 264 9.75 -12.84 25.27
CA GLY A 264 9.52 -11.43 24.94
C GLY A 264 9.41 -11.19 23.43
N GLU A 265 10.38 -11.70 22.69
CA GLU A 265 10.49 -11.61 21.24
C GLU A 265 9.34 -12.38 20.56
N VAL A 266 9.06 -13.60 21.05
CA VAL A 266 7.95 -14.41 20.55
C VAL A 266 6.60 -13.75 20.85
N TYR A 267 6.46 -13.11 22.01
CA TYR A 267 5.25 -12.35 22.33
C TYR A 267 5.06 -11.15 21.39
N HIS A 268 6.10 -10.33 21.19
CA HIS A 268 6.03 -9.19 20.30
C HIS A 268 5.54 -9.60 18.90
N MET A 269 6.17 -10.61 18.31
CA MET A 269 5.88 -11.04 16.94
C MET A 269 4.57 -11.81 16.79
N GLY A 270 4.40 -12.88 17.56
CA GLY A 270 3.28 -13.80 17.38
C GLY A 270 2.04 -13.40 18.16
N SER A 271 2.19 -12.76 19.33
CA SER A 271 1.04 -12.33 20.13
C SER A 271 0.57 -10.92 19.79
N PHE A 272 1.47 -9.92 19.74
CA PHE A 272 1.07 -8.54 19.51
C PHE A 272 0.93 -8.21 18.02
N GLU A 273 2.01 -8.30 17.22
CA GLU A 273 2.00 -7.86 15.82
C GLU A 273 0.98 -8.63 14.98
N GLY A 274 0.92 -9.97 15.11
CA GLY A 274 -0.11 -10.79 14.45
C GLY A 274 -1.55 -10.37 14.80
N ARG A 275 -1.85 -10.11 16.08
CA ARG A 275 -3.19 -9.65 16.50
C ARG A 275 -3.46 -8.20 16.11
N ARG A 276 -2.43 -7.35 16.05
CA ARG A 276 -2.53 -5.96 15.57
C ARG A 276 -2.96 -5.94 14.11
N ILE A 277 -2.31 -6.75 13.26
CA ILE A 277 -2.63 -6.87 11.84
C ILE A 277 -4.06 -7.41 11.68
N LEU A 278 -4.44 -8.50 12.36
CA LEU A 278 -5.81 -9.02 12.31
C LEU A 278 -6.86 -7.99 12.76
N ALA A 279 -6.56 -7.19 13.78
CA ALA A 279 -7.42 -6.09 14.19
C ALA A 279 -7.54 -5.00 13.11
N ASP A 280 -6.45 -4.67 12.40
CA ASP A 280 -6.50 -3.74 11.27
C ASP A 280 -7.33 -4.30 10.11
N ILE A 281 -7.15 -5.57 9.74
CA ILE A 281 -7.94 -6.24 8.71
C ILE A 281 -9.43 -6.18 9.08
N ALA A 282 -9.78 -6.55 10.33
CA ALA A 282 -11.15 -6.49 10.81
C ALA A 282 -11.73 -5.07 10.71
N LEU A 283 -10.96 -4.02 11.06
CA LEU A 283 -11.39 -2.62 10.90
C LEU A 283 -11.59 -2.23 9.44
N PHE A 284 -10.69 -2.62 8.52
CA PHE A 284 -10.85 -2.38 7.08
C PHE A 284 -12.10 -3.06 6.54
N HIS A 285 -12.41 -4.26 7.02
CA HIS A 285 -13.63 -4.99 6.68
C HIS A 285 -14.88 -4.50 7.43
N ARG A 286 -14.80 -3.45 8.27
CA ARG A 286 -15.91 -2.91 9.09
C ARG A 286 -16.45 -3.90 10.14
N TYR A 287 -15.57 -4.59 10.84
CA TYR A 287 -15.85 -5.47 11.99
C TYR A 287 -15.11 -5.00 13.25
N PRO A 288 -15.49 -3.85 13.84
CA PRO A 288 -14.80 -3.31 15.01
C PRO A 288 -14.85 -4.23 16.23
N ASP A 289 -15.91 -5.01 16.42
CA ASP A 289 -16.04 -5.94 17.55
C ASP A 289 -15.01 -7.08 17.48
N GLU A 290 -14.70 -7.56 16.27
CA GLU A 290 -13.64 -8.55 16.03
C GLU A 290 -12.26 -7.94 16.31
N ALA A 291 -12.04 -6.69 15.90
CA ALA A 291 -10.81 -5.96 16.21
C ALA A 291 -10.62 -5.78 17.72
N VAL A 292 -11.69 -5.43 18.45
CA VAL A 292 -11.69 -5.36 19.93
C VAL A 292 -11.29 -6.71 20.53
N ARG A 293 -11.87 -7.82 20.07
CA ARG A 293 -11.56 -9.16 20.60
C ARG A 293 -10.08 -9.51 20.47
N PHE A 294 -9.45 -9.21 19.32
CA PHE A 294 -8.02 -9.44 19.13
C PHE A 294 -7.17 -8.63 20.10
N LEU A 295 -7.49 -7.34 20.26
CA LEU A 295 -6.74 -6.44 21.15
C LEU A 295 -6.94 -6.78 22.63
N GLU A 296 -8.15 -7.17 23.05
CA GLU A 296 -8.41 -7.63 24.41
C GLU A 296 -7.63 -8.91 24.73
N LYS A 297 -7.53 -9.87 23.79
CA LYS A 297 -6.73 -11.08 23.99
C LYS A 297 -5.24 -10.76 24.20
N THR A 298 -4.69 -9.79 23.47
CA THR A 298 -3.32 -9.28 23.72
C THR A 298 -3.20 -8.71 25.14
N LEU A 299 -4.16 -7.91 25.60
CA LEU A 299 -4.12 -7.28 26.92
C LEU A 299 -4.29 -8.27 28.08
N GLU A 300 -4.98 -9.39 27.87
CA GLU A 300 -5.22 -10.44 28.86
C GLU A 300 -4.06 -11.42 29.03
N GLN A 301 -3.19 -11.54 28.02
CA GLN A 301 -2.10 -12.51 28.02
C GLN A 301 -1.07 -12.17 29.11
N LYS A 302 -0.88 -13.12 30.03
CA LYS A 302 0.12 -13.03 31.12
C LYS A 302 1.47 -13.46 30.59
N ASN A 303 2.50 -12.64 30.79
CA ASN A 303 3.87 -12.95 30.40
C ASN A 303 4.76 -13.11 31.64
N VAL A 304 5.78 -13.95 31.53
CA VAL A 304 6.79 -14.17 32.58
C VAL A 304 7.74 -12.95 32.69
N TYR A 305 7.85 -12.15 31.62
CA TYR A 305 8.69 -10.95 31.52
C TYR A 305 7.84 -9.72 31.16
N ASP A 306 7.16 -9.13 32.15
CA ASP A 306 6.28 -7.97 31.92
C ASP A 306 7.05 -6.75 31.36
N THR A 307 8.29 -6.49 31.79
CA THR A 307 9.00 -5.23 31.47
C THR A 307 9.32 -5.00 29.98
N THR A 308 9.50 -6.05 29.18
CA THR A 308 9.77 -5.93 27.73
C THR A 308 8.50 -5.92 26.89
N THR A 309 7.36 -6.33 27.45
CA THR A 309 6.09 -6.50 26.71
C THR A 309 5.02 -5.47 27.06
N GLU A 310 5.18 -4.75 28.18
CA GLU A 310 4.26 -3.68 28.58
C GLU A 310 4.13 -2.53 27.55
N PRO A 311 5.19 -2.04 26.88
CA PRO A 311 5.05 -0.99 25.86
C PRO A 311 4.12 -1.40 24.69
N ASP A 312 4.18 -2.66 24.23
CA ASP A 312 3.28 -3.18 23.20
C ASP A 312 1.84 -3.32 23.70
N LYS A 313 1.64 -3.74 24.96
CA LYS A 313 0.31 -3.72 25.58
C LYS A 313 -0.26 -2.29 25.63
N MET A 314 0.58 -1.28 25.86
CA MET A 314 0.14 0.12 25.81
C MET A 314 -0.28 0.56 24.40
N ARG A 315 0.43 0.12 23.35
CA ARG A 315 0.03 0.33 21.95
C ARG A 315 -1.32 -0.36 21.64
N ALA A 316 -1.50 -1.61 22.06
CA ALA A 316 -2.76 -2.33 21.94
C ALA A 316 -3.91 -1.60 22.65
N TRP A 317 -3.65 -1.12 23.87
CA TRP A 317 -4.61 -0.38 24.67
C TRP A 317 -5.02 0.95 24.02
N PHE A 318 -4.06 1.74 23.50
CA PHE A 318 -4.38 2.96 22.75
C PHE A 318 -5.25 2.69 21.52
N LYS A 319 -4.93 1.64 20.76
CA LYS A 319 -5.73 1.23 19.60
C LYS A 319 -7.14 0.82 20.00
N LEU A 320 -7.30 0.08 21.11
CA LEU A 320 -8.61 -0.25 21.68
C LEU A 320 -9.39 1.01 22.08
N MET A 321 -8.74 1.98 22.74
CA MET A 321 -9.40 3.25 23.11
C MET A 321 -9.85 4.03 21.88
N LYS A 322 -9.03 4.06 20.81
CA LYS A 322 -9.41 4.70 19.53
C LYS A 322 -10.67 4.09 18.94
N ILE A 323 -10.79 2.75 18.94
CA ILE A 323 -11.98 2.05 18.45
C ILE A 323 -13.21 2.42 19.30
N LYS A 324 -13.08 2.40 20.64
CA LYS A 324 -14.17 2.78 21.55
C LYS A 324 -14.64 4.21 21.34
N ILE A 325 -13.71 5.16 21.15
CA ILE A 325 -14.03 6.55 20.80
C ILE A 325 -14.84 6.62 19.50
N GLN A 326 -14.43 5.88 18.46
CA GLN A 326 -15.12 5.86 17.17
C GLN A 326 -16.52 5.23 17.24
N GLN A 327 -16.72 4.24 18.11
CA GLN A 327 -18.02 3.61 18.35
C GLN A 327 -18.92 4.43 19.30
N GLY A 328 -18.39 5.49 19.92
CA GLY A 328 -19.12 6.26 20.94
C GLY A 328 -19.31 5.51 22.26
N GLU A 329 -18.45 4.52 22.53
CA GLU A 329 -18.48 3.74 23.76
C GLU A 329 -17.91 4.53 24.96
N PRO A 330 -18.41 4.28 26.18
CA PRO A 330 -17.87 4.91 27.38
C PRO A 330 -16.41 4.47 27.63
N LEU A 331 -15.55 5.44 27.92
CA LEU A 331 -14.16 5.20 28.31
C LEU A 331 -14.05 4.90 29.82
N PRO A 332 -13.01 4.15 30.26
CA PRO A 332 -12.76 3.89 31.67
C PRO A 332 -12.57 5.17 32.50
N GLU A 333 -12.93 5.14 33.79
CA GLU A 333 -12.83 6.33 34.66
C GLU A 333 -11.39 6.85 34.81
N ASN A 334 -10.40 5.96 34.83
CA ASN A 334 -8.97 6.29 34.93
C ASN A 334 -8.27 6.44 33.57
N VAL A 335 -9.01 6.64 32.47
CA VAL A 335 -8.45 6.66 31.11
C VAL A 335 -7.36 7.73 30.91
N LEU A 336 -7.48 8.89 31.58
CA LEU A 336 -6.48 9.96 31.47
C LEU A 336 -5.15 9.60 32.14
N GLU A 337 -5.21 9.07 33.37
CA GLU A 337 -4.02 8.62 34.11
C GLU A 337 -3.29 7.52 33.33
N LYS A 338 -4.05 6.53 32.84
CA LYS A 338 -3.47 5.45 32.04
C LYS A 338 -2.91 5.94 30.70
N ALA A 339 -3.53 6.93 30.07
CA ALA A 339 -3.00 7.52 28.83
C ALA A 339 -1.67 8.26 29.05
N ASP A 340 -1.52 8.94 30.19
CA ASP A 340 -0.25 9.58 30.58
C ASP A 340 0.84 8.53 30.81
N GLU A 341 0.56 7.51 31.62
CA GLU A 341 1.48 6.40 31.89
C GLU A 341 1.89 5.66 30.61
N ALA A 342 0.93 5.37 29.74
CA ALA A 342 1.16 4.67 28.48
C ALA A 342 2.05 5.47 27.53
N ALA A 343 1.80 6.77 27.36
CA ALA A 343 2.62 7.62 26.49
C ALA A 343 4.05 7.78 27.03
N GLU A 344 4.20 7.94 28.35
CA GLU A 344 5.51 8.00 29.00
C GLU A 344 6.29 6.70 28.78
N MET A 345 5.65 5.55 29.02
CA MET A 345 6.28 4.23 28.87
C MET A 345 6.74 3.98 27.44
N ILE A 346 5.90 4.28 26.44
CA ILE A 346 6.26 4.17 25.02
C ILE A 346 7.48 5.06 24.74
N SER A 347 7.47 6.32 25.18
CA SER A 347 8.56 7.27 24.90
C SER A 347 9.92 6.87 25.51
N GLN A 348 9.90 6.14 26.62
CA GLN A 348 11.10 5.70 27.34
C GLN A 348 11.64 4.38 26.80
N TYR A 349 10.89 3.67 25.95
CA TYR A 349 11.31 2.41 25.39
C TYR A 349 12.27 2.63 24.21
N TRP A 350 13.53 2.32 24.43
CA TRP A 350 14.64 2.66 23.52
C TRP A 350 14.56 1.99 22.14
N PHE A 351 13.91 0.83 22.03
CA PHE A 351 13.71 0.12 20.76
C PHE A 351 12.64 0.74 19.86
N PHE A 352 11.74 1.56 20.41
CA PHE A 352 10.73 2.21 19.58
C PHE A 352 11.31 3.36 18.78
N SER A 353 10.86 3.43 17.54
CA SER A 353 11.14 4.52 16.61
C SER A 353 10.60 5.85 17.16
N ILE A 354 11.14 6.99 16.67
CA ILE A 354 10.59 8.32 16.99
C ILE A 354 9.10 8.38 16.63
N GLU A 355 8.73 7.65 15.60
CA GLU A 355 7.40 7.61 15.07
C GLU A 355 6.40 6.89 15.97
N GLU A 356 6.79 5.79 16.59
CA GLU A 356 5.97 5.10 17.59
C GLU A 356 5.79 5.96 18.85
N ASN A 357 6.86 6.67 19.25
CA ASN A 357 6.80 7.62 20.36
C ASN A 357 5.81 8.74 20.09
N MET A 358 5.88 9.35 18.89
CA MET A 358 4.93 10.37 18.46
C MET A 358 3.50 9.82 18.40
N GLN A 359 3.30 8.60 17.89
CA GLN A 359 1.98 7.99 17.82
C GLN A 359 1.35 7.80 19.20
N GLY A 360 2.13 7.38 20.21
CA GLY A 360 1.65 7.29 21.60
C GLY A 360 1.17 8.64 22.17
N ILE A 361 1.91 9.72 21.89
CA ILE A 361 1.53 11.09 22.30
C ILE A 361 0.26 11.55 21.57
N LEU A 362 0.13 11.24 20.28
CA LEU A 362 -1.06 11.57 19.49
C LEU A 362 -2.30 10.79 19.93
N ASP A 363 -2.16 9.51 20.30
CA ASP A 363 -3.28 8.72 20.82
C ASP A 363 -3.74 9.19 22.20
N LYS A 364 -2.80 9.65 23.05
CA LYS A 364 -3.14 10.41 24.25
C LYS A 364 -3.96 11.66 23.91
N ALA A 365 -3.59 12.44 22.89
CA ALA A 365 -4.35 13.62 22.48
C ALA A 365 -5.79 13.26 22.05
N ARG A 366 -5.98 12.15 21.34
CA ARG A 366 -7.32 11.62 20.97
C ARG A 366 -8.19 11.35 22.20
N ILE A 367 -7.63 10.70 23.21
CA ILE A 367 -8.32 10.40 24.47
C ILE A 367 -8.72 11.70 25.19
N TYR A 368 -7.78 12.65 25.30
CA TYR A 368 -8.05 13.95 25.93
C TYR A 368 -9.20 14.68 25.23
N HIS A 369 -9.19 14.71 23.89
CA HIS A 369 -10.27 15.33 23.12
C HIS A 369 -11.62 14.66 23.40
N ALA A 370 -11.67 13.32 23.36
CA ALA A 370 -12.88 12.53 23.57
C ALA A 370 -13.53 12.74 24.94
N VAL A 371 -12.74 12.96 26.00
CA VAL A 371 -13.26 13.24 27.35
C VAL A 371 -13.52 14.74 27.61
N GLY A 372 -13.48 15.58 26.56
CA GLY A 372 -13.81 17.00 26.63
C GLY A 372 -12.65 17.93 27.00
N LYS A 373 -11.41 17.42 27.10
CA LYS A 373 -10.18 18.19 27.31
C LYS A 373 -9.60 18.69 25.98
N LYS A 374 -10.44 19.36 25.19
CA LYS A 374 -10.14 19.74 23.80
C LYS A 374 -8.96 20.71 23.69
N ALA A 375 -8.85 21.66 24.61
CA ALA A 375 -7.78 22.65 24.58
C ALA A 375 -6.42 21.98 24.82
N GLU A 376 -6.34 21.09 25.80
CA GLU A 376 -5.15 20.31 26.12
C GLU A 376 -4.77 19.34 24.98
N ALA A 377 -5.75 18.70 24.35
CA ALA A 377 -5.50 17.86 23.17
C ALA A 377 -4.89 18.63 22.00
N TRP A 378 -5.45 19.81 21.69
CA TRP A 378 -4.93 20.67 20.62
C TRP A 378 -3.57 21.29 20.98
N GLU A 379 -3.27 21.54 22.26
CA GLU A 379 -1.93 21.96 22.69
C GLU A 379 -0.88 20.90 22.32
N ILE A 380 -1.13 19.63 22.65
CA ILE A 380 -0.27 18.49 22.28
C ILE A 380 -0.05 18.42 20.76
N VAL A 381 -1.13 18.47 19.97
CA VAL A 381 -1.05 18.38 18.49
C VAL A 381 -0.26 19.55 17.90
N ASN A 382 -0.46 20.76 18.40
CA ASN A 382 0.24 21.95 17.90
C ASN A 382 1.73 21.96 18.27
N GLU A 383 2.10 21.45 19.45
CA GLU A 383 3.50 21.26 19.84
C GLU A 383 4.19 20.27 18.89
N LEU A 384 3.57 19.12 18.63
CA LEU A 384 4.10 18.13 17.69
C LEU A 384 4.22 18.67 16.25
N PHE A 385 3.26 19.47 15.77
CA PHE A 385 3.40 20.13 14.47
C PHE A 385 4.63 21.05 14.42
N LYS A 386 4.87 21.82 15.50
CA LYS A 386 6.01 22.73 15.58
C LYS A 386 7.34 21.98 15.62
N GLU A 387 7.38 20.82 16.27
CA GLU A 387 8.54 19.92 16.30
C GLU A 387 8.76 19.31 14.92
N ALA A 388 7.74 18.69 14.32
CA ALA A 388 7.82 18.08 13.01
C ALA A 388 8.22 19.05 11.88
N GLN A 389 7.92 20.35 12.01
CA GLN A 389 8.38 21.39 11.08
C GLN A 389 9.88 21.71 11.18
N GLN A 390 10.53 21.38 12.29
CA GLN A 390 11.96 21.63 12.53
C GLN A 390 12.83 20.43 12.14
N GLU A 391 12.21 19.29 11.85
CA GLU A 391 12.91 18.04 11.58
C GLU A 391 13.25 17.86 10.11
N VAL A 392 14.24 17.01 9.85
CA VAL A 392 14.75 16.71 8.51
C VAL A 392 13.72 15.93 7.68
N ASN A 393 12.98 15.02 8.32
CA ASN A 393 11.98 14.22 7.64
C ASN A 393 10.60 14.93 7.60
N PRO A 394 10.17 15.49 6.45
CA PRO A 394 8.88 16.16 6.34
C PRO A 394 7.69 15.21 6.57
N ARG A 395 7.88 13.88 6.47
CA ARG A 395 6.83 12.87 6.60
C ARG A 395 6.28 12.77 8.03
N ARG A 396 7.02 13.19 9.05
CA ARG A 396 6.55 13.19 10.44
C ARG A 396 5.37 14.13 10.66
N SER A 397 5.34 15.24 9.91
CA SER A 397 4.20 16.17 9.90
C SER A 397 2.90 15.48 9.48
N MET A 398 2.95 14.43 8.63
CA MET A 398 1.76 13.71 8.17
C MET A 398 1.07 12.93 9.29
N ARG A 399 1.83 12.34 10.22
CA ARG A 399 1.24 11.53 11.30
C ARG A 399 0.48 12.40 12.29
N VAL A 400 1.02 13.58 12.55
CA VAL A 400 0.31 14.64 13.29
C VAL A 400 -0.98 15.04 12.55
N MET A 401 -0.93 15.16 11.21
CA MET A 401 -2.12 15.49 10.40
C MET A 401 -3.25 14.46 10.52
N ASP A 402 -3.00 13.14 10.52
CA ASP A 402 -4.09 12.15 10.66
C ASP A 402 -4.89 12.37 11.96
N THR A 403 -4.18 12.62 13.06
CA THR A 403 -4.81 12.91 14.36
C THR A 403 -5.52 14.27 14.33
N ALA A 404 -4.87 15.31 13.79
CA ALA A 404 -5.47 16.63 13.68
C ALA A 404 -6.76 16.62 12.84
N ILE A 405 -6.81 15.83 11.77
CA ILE A 405 -8.00 15.61 10.94
C ILE A 405 -9.12 14.98 11.78
N ASP A 406 -8.82 13.92 12.54
CA ASP A 406 -9.80 13.26 13.41
C ASP A 406 -10.41 14.25 14.41
N LEU A 407 -9.57 15.03 15.11
CA LEU A 407 -10.01 16.00 16.10
C LEU A 407 -10.83 17.13 15.47
N ALA A 408 -10.38 17.65 14.33
CA ALA A 408 -11.07 18.74 13.63
C ALA A 408 -12.43 18.32 13.07
N LEU A 409 -12.57 17.08 12.59
CA LEU A 409 -13.86 16.50 12.19
C LEU A 409 -14.78 16.33 13.39
N ALA A 410 -14.26 15.83 14.52
CA ALA A 410 -15.01 15.72 15.78
C ALA A 410 -15.44 17.11 16.34
N ASP A 411 -14.73 18.18 15.98
CA ASP A 411 -15.09 19.58 16.25
C ASP A 411 -16.02 20.20 15.17
N GLY A 412 -16.69 19.36 14.38
CA GLY A 412 -17.66 19.76 13.37
C GLY A 412 -17.04 20.32 12.09
N GLY A 413 -15.78 20.00 11.81
CA GLY A 413 -15.07 20.44 10.60
C GLY A 413 -14.84 21.96 10.55
N THR A 414 -14.78 22.63 11.70
CA THR A 414 -14.67 24.09 11.79
C THR A 414 -13.22 24.60 11.76
N HIS A 415 -12.23 23.71 11.92
CA HIS A 415 -10.83 24.07 11.89
C HIS A 415 -10.42 24.60 10.49
N PRO A 416 -9.77 25.79 10.40
CA PRO A 416 -9.52 26.45 9.11
C PRO A 416 -8.57 25.66 8.20
N GLU A 417 -7.64 24.88 8.76
CA GLU A 417 -6.65 24.12 7.99
C GLU A 417 -7.13 22.72 7.57
N LEU A 418 -8.31 22.27 8.03
CA LEU A 418 -8.76 20.88 7.85
C LEU A 418 -8.80 20.44 6.38
N GLU A 419 -9.34 21.26 5.48
CA GLU A 419 -9.38 20.90 4.05
C GLU A 419 -7.97 20.74 3.47
N ASN A 420 -7.04 21.60 3.88
CA ASN A 420 -5.66 21.52 3.43
C ASN A 420 -4.99 20.24 3.96
N TRP A 421 -5.18 19.92 5.24
CA TRP A 421 -4.66 18.68 5.82
C TRP A 421 -5.22 17.44 5.12
N LEU A 422 -6.52 17.40 4.81
CA LEU A 422 -7.13 16.28 4.06
C LEU A 422 -6.51 16.11 2.66
N LYS A 423 -6.32 17.22 1.94
CA LYS A 423 -5.67 17.20 0.62
C LYS A 423 -4.21 16.74 0.71
N THR A 424 -3.46 17.30 1.65
CA THR A 424 -2.05 16.93 1.87
C THR A 424 -1.92 15.47 2.27
N ALA A 425 -2.72 14.97 3.21
CA ALA A 425 -2.71 13.57 3.62
C ALA A 425 -3.01 12.62 2.46
N LEU A 426 -3.94 12.97 1.55
CA LEU A 426 -4.21 12.19 0.34
C LEU A 426 -3.05 12.23 -0.66
N ILE A 427 -2.44 13.40 -0.89
CA ILE A 427 -1.25 13.52 -1.74
C ILE A 427 -0.13 12.65 -1.21
N ASP A 428 0.08 12.69 0.10
CA ASP A 428 1.19 11.98 0.70
C ASP A 428 0.92 10.48 0.79
N ALA A 429 -0.30 10.02 1.10
CA ALA A 429 -0.65 8.59 1.03
C ALA A 429 -0.32 8.00 -0.36
N ARG A 430 -0.59 8.76 -1.44
CA ARG A 430 -0.24 8.38 -2.82
C ARG A 430 1.27 8.33 -3.04
N LYS A 431 2.02 9.32 -2.56
CA LYS A 431 3.49 9.34 -2.60
C LYS A 431 4.14 8.21 -1.82
N MET A 432 3.42 7.62 -0.86
CA MET A 432 3.91 6.53 -0.04
C MET A 432 3.51 5.14 -0.58
N GLY A 433 2.75 5.09 -1.67
CA GLY A 433 2.21 3.84 -2.22
C GLY A 433 1.17 3.18 -1.31
N ASP A 434 0.68 3.88 -0.29
CA ASP A 434 -0.23 3.31 0.73
C ASP A 434 -1.69 3.40 0.29
N LYS A 435 -2.03 2.59 -0.71
CA LYS A 435 -3.31 2.64 -1.41
C LYS A 435 -4.50 2.35 -0.50
N ILE A 436 -4.31 1.48 0.49
CA ILE A 436 -5.32 1.10 1.47
C ILE A 436 -5.64 2.28 2.41
N LYS A 437 -4.65 3.08 2.81
CA LYS A 437 -4.88 4.29 3.63
C LYS A 437 -5.61 5.41 2.90
N GLU A 438 -5.60 5.44 1.57
CA GLU A 438 -6.38 6.44 0.83
C GLU A 438 -7.90 6.30 1.11
N ILE A 439 -8.42 5.09 1.33
CA ILE A 439 -9.86 4.83 1.53
C ILE A 439 -10.43 5.61 2.72
N PRO A 440 -9.93 5.45 3.97
CA PRO A 440 -10.43 6.24 5.10
C PRO A 440 -10.20 7.75 4.91
N LEU A 441 -9.19 8.19 4.17
CA LEU A 441 -8.96 9.61 3.89
C LEU A 441 -10.02 10.18 2.94
N TYR A 442 -10.41 9.45 1.89
CA TYR A 442 -11.54 9.84 1.05
C TYR A 442 -12.83 9.91 1.84
N GLU A 443 -13.10 8.93 2.71
CA GLU A 443 -14.28 8.94 3.59
C GLU A 443 -14.31 10.16 4.51
N LYS A 444 -13.18 10.46 5.19
CA LYS A 444 -13.02 11.65 6.04
C LYS A 444 -13.20 12.95 5.24
N TYR A 445 -12.68 13.01 4.02
CA TYR A 445 -12.81 14.20 3.17
C TYR A 445 -14.25 14.38 2.67
N THR A 446 -14.92 13.29 2.32
CA THR A 446 -16.36 13.29 2.03
C THR A 446 -17.15 13.88 3.20
N ASP A 447 -16.89 13.43 4.43
CA ASP A 447 -17.59 13.92 5.61
C ASP A 447 -17.36 15.43 5.83
N PHE A 448 -16.13 15.91 5.65
CA PHE A 448 -15.85 17.34 5.67
C PHE A 448 -16.67 18.10 4.60
N LEU A 449 -16.69 17.63 3.36
CA LEU A 449 -17.42 18.30 2.27
C LEU A 449 -18.93 18.31 2.52
N VAL A 450 -19.48 17.24 3.08
CA VAL A 450 -20.88 17.18 3.52
C VAL A 450 -21.16 18.18 4.64
N LEU A 451 -20.27 18.29 5.64
CA LEU A 451 -20.38 19.31 6.72
C LEU A 451 -20.34 20.75 6.17
N LYS A 452 -19.70 20.97 5.01
CA LYS A 452 -19.67 22.26 4.30
C LYS A 452 -20.76 22.41 3.24
N GLU A 453 -21.69 21.46 3.15
CA GLU A 453 -22.76 21.42 2.14
C GLU A 453 -22.25 21.44 0.67
N ARG A 454 -20.99 21.01 0.46
CA ARG A 454 -20.33 20.89 -0.85
C ARG A 454 -20.60 19.52 -1.48
N TYR A 455 -21.87 19.20 -1.65
CA TYR A 455 -22.32 17.85 -2.02
C TYR A 455 -21.78 17.36 -3.38
N ALA A 456 -21.63 18.23 -4.37
CA ALA A 456 -21.11 17.83 -5.69
C ALA A 456 -19.67 17.30 -5.58
N GLU A 457 -18.81 17.99 -4.84
CA GLU A 457 -17.44 17.54 -4.59
C GLU A 457 -17.42 16.29 -3.70
N ALA A 458 -18.31 16.21 -2.71
CA ALA A 458 -18.45 15.03 -1.85
C ALA A 458 -18.80 13.77 -2.65
N VAL A 459 -19.64 13.88 -3.68
CA VAL A 459 -19.95 12.76 -4.60
C VAL A 459 -18.69 12.27 -5.30
N THR A 460 -17.89 13.17 -5.88
CA THR A 460 -16.64 12.82 -6.58
C THR A 460 -15.64 12.15 -5.64
N ILE A 461 -15.44 12.70 -4.45
CA ILE A 461 -14.52 12.13 -3.45
C ILE A 461 -15.02 10.76 -2.94
N GLN A 462 -16.33 10.61 -2.72
CA GLN A 462 -16.89 9.34 -2.27
C GLN A 462 -16.86 8.24 -3.34
N GLN A 463 -16.91 8.61 -4.63
CA GLN A 463 -16.71 7.66 -5.73
C GLN A 463 -15.32 7.01 -5.69
N GLU A 464 -14.28 7.76 -5.32
CA GLU A 464 -12.94 7.18 -5.12
C GLU A 464 -12.90 6.18 -3.96
N ALA A 465 -13.60 6.46 -2.85
CA ALA A 465 -13.72 5.51 -1.74
C ALA A 465 -14.42 4.20 -2.17
N VAL A 466 -15.48 4.30 -2.99
CA VAL A 466 -16.17 3.14 -3.59
C VAL A 466 -15.23 2.35 -4.50
N ARG A 467 -14.59 3.03 -5.45
CA ARG A 467 -13.68 2.41 -6.43
C ARG A 467 -12.56 1.65 -5.75
N LEU A 468 -11.89 2.27 -4.78
CA LEU A 468 -10.81 1.62 -4.04
C LEU A 468 -11.32 0.48 -3.16
N SER A 469 -12.45 0.64 -2.47
CA SER A 469 -13.02 -0.45 -1.66
C SER A 469 -13.33 -1.71 -2.49
N GLN A 470 -13.68 -1.53 -3.76
CA GLN A 470 -13.83 -2.64 -4.71
C GLN A 470 -12.46 -3.20 -5.12
N ALA A 471 -11.52 -2.34 -5.52
CA ALA A 471 -10.20 -2.75 -6.01
C ALA A 471 -9.39 -3.55 -4.98
N VAL A 472 -9.52 -3.23 -3.69
CA VAL A 472 -8.89 -3.98 -2.60
C VAL A 472 -9.84 -5.00 -1.95
N ARG A 473 -10.94 -5.41 -2.59
CA ARG A 473 -11.81 -6.51 -2.14
C ARG A 473 -12.37 -6.35 -0.70
N LEU A 474 -12.94 -5.19 -0.37
CA LEU A 474 -13.57 -4.91 0.93
C LEU A 474 -15.12 -4.85 0.81
N PRO A 475 -15.85 -5.97 0.70
CA PRO A 475 -17.27 -5.98 0.31
C PRO A 475 -18.20 -5.22 1.26
N LYS A 476 -18.01 -5.38 2.59
CA LYS A 476 -18.83 -4.67 3.57
C LYS A 476 -18.57 -3.16 3.57
N ARG A 477 -17.30 -2.76 3.41
CA ARG A 477 -16.91 -1.35 3.28
C ARG A 477 -17.41 -0.75 1.98
N LEU A 478 -17.32 -1.48 0.87
CA LEU A 478 -17.87 -1.12 -0.43
C LEU A 478 -19.37 -0.84 -0.34
N ALA A 479 -20.15 -1.76 0.25
CA ALA A 479 -21.59 -1.56 0.45
C ALA A 479 -21.90 -0.32 1.31
N GLY A 480 -21.11 -0.09 2.37
CA GLY A 480 -21.20 1.13 3.18
C GLY A 480 -20.91 2.40 2.37
N ASN A 481 -19.85 2.38 1.56
CA ASN A 481 -19.44 3.50 0.74
C ASN A 481 -20.43 3.79 -0.40
N GLN A 482 -21.07 2.77 -0.98
CA GLN A 482 -22.15 2.91 -1.95
C GLN A 482 -23.41 3.50 -1.31
N THR A 483 -23.75 3.05 -0.10
CA THR A 483 -24.87 3.60 0.67
C THR A 483 -24.65 5.09 0.96
N ARG A 484 -23.45 5.44 1.44
CA ARG A 484 -23.04 6.83 1.70
C ARG A 484 -23.11 7.70 0.45
N LEU A 485 -22.62 7.19 -0.69
CA LEU A 485 -22.71 7.89 -1.97
C LEU A 485 -24.18 8.20 -2.34
N ALA A 486 -25.08 7.22 -2.22
CA ALA A 486 -26.50 7.40 -2.51
C ALA A 486 -27.19 8.40 -1.56
N GLU A 487 -26.76 8.49 -0.30
CA GLU A 487 -27.26 9.48 0.66
C GLU A 487 -26.86 10.91 0.27
N ILE A 488 -25.58 11.12 -0.09
CA ILE A 488 -25.05 12.43 -0.50
C ILE A 488 -25.78 12.92 -1.76
N GLN A 489 -25.97 12.03 -2.74
CA GLN A 489 -26.69 12.34 -3.97
C GLN A 489 -28.14 12.79 -3.71
N LYS A 490 -28.82 12.24 -2.70
CA LYS A 490 -30.18 12.66 -2.30
C LYS A 490 -30.21 14.03 -1.63
N GLN A 491 -29.12 14.45 -0.99
CA GLN A 491 -29.03 15.73 -0.26
C GLN A 491 -28.56 16.90 -1.15
N MET A 492 -28.03 16.61 -2.34
CA MET A 492 -27.50 17.62 -3.25
C MET A 492 -28.60 18.58 -3.76
N PRO A 493 -28.50 19.89 -3.52
CA PRO A 493 -29.46 20.87 -4.02
C PRO A 493 -29.28 21.12 -5.52
N ALA A 494 -30.39 21.31 -6.23
CA ALA A 494 -30.42 21.50 -7.69
C ALA A 494 -29.72 22.78 -8.22
N ALA A 495 -29.21 23.66 -7.35
CA ALA A 495 -28.70 24.98 -7.71
C ALA A 495 -27.20 25.23 -7.44
N SER A 496 -26.48 24.33 -6.76
CA SER A 496 -25.06 24.52 -6.38
C SER A 496 -24.07 24.11 -7.49
N ILE A 497 -24.35 24.54 -8.72
CA ILE A 497 -23.88 23.86 -9.93
C ILE A 497 -22.63 24.50 -10.56
N VAL A 498 -21.49 23.81 -10.51
CA VAL A 498 -20.29 24.16 -11.29
C VAL A 498 -20.55 23.89 -12.78
N LYS A 499 -20.06 24.80 -13.63
CA LYS A 499 -20.29 24.82 -15.07
C LYS A 499 -19.29 23.90 -15.78
N ILE A 500 -19.66 22.64 -16.02
CA ILE A 500 -18.99 21.71 -16.94
C ILE A 500 -20.08 21.27 -17.92
N GLU A 501 -19.96 21.54 -19.22
CA GLU A 501 -21.10 21.47 -20.16
C GLU A 501 -21.00 20.40 -21.27
N ARG A 502 -19.93 19.61 -21.38
CA ARG A 502 -19.79 18.63 -22.48
C ARG A 502 -19.56 17.20 -22.03
N THR A 503 -20.37 16.29 -22.56
CA THR A 503 -20.13 14.83 -22.54
C THR A 503 -18.88 14.53 -23.38
N ASP A 504 -17.99 13.70 -22.87
CA ASP A 504 -16.74 13.30 -23.52
C ASP A 504 -16.84 11.86 -24.06
N ILE A 505 -16.09 11.55 -25.13
CA ILE A 505 -15.91 10.19 -25.66
C ILE A 505 -14.42 9.90 -25.84
N GLN A 506 -13.96 8.79 -25.28
CA GLN A 506 -12.55 8.37 -25.27
C GLN A 506 -12.43 6.85 -25.50
N PRO A 507 -11.31 6.32 -26.04
CA PRO A 507 -10.24 7.06 -26.75
C PRO A 507 -10.79 7.84 -27.96
N ARG A 508 -9.99 8.70 -28.58
CA ARG A 508 -10.33 9.37 -29.85
C ARG A 508 -10.05 8.50 -31.05
N LEU A 509 -8.98 7.74 -30.98
CA LEU A 509 -8.58 6.78 -32.00
C LEU A 509 -8.02 5.55 -31.30
N SER A 510 -8.36 4.39 -31.80
CA SER A 510 -7.87 3.12 -31.29
C SER A 510 -7.54 2.20 -32.46
N TYR A 511 -6.43 1.48 -32.35
CA TYR A 511 -5.99 0.47 -33.30
C TYR A 511 -5.80 -0.84 -32.57
N SER A 512 -6.30 -1.92 -33.15
CA SER A 512 -6.09 -3.25 -32.62
C SER A 512 -5.63 -4.25 -33.68
N ALA A 513 -4.56 -4.99 -33.39
CA ALA A 513 -4.01 -6.00 -34.28
C ALA A 513 -4.09 -7.39 -33.62
N ALA A 514 -5.18 -8.10 -33.87
CA ALA A 514 -5.45 -9.40 -33.24
C ALA A 514 -4.40 -10.45 -33.62
N LEU A 515 -4.04 -11.34 -32.70
CA LEU A 515 -3.28 -12.54 -33.05
C LEU A 515 -4.09 -13.41 -34.02
N PRO A 516 -3.42 -14.22 -34.88
CA PRO A 516 -4.09 -15.01 -35.90
C PRO A 516 -5.25 -15.85 -35.36
N GLU A 517 -6.36 -15.84 -36.09
CA GLU A 517 -7.60 -16.59 -35.78
C GLU A 517 -8.32 -16.17 -34.47
N GLN A 518 -7.97 -15.02 -33.89
CA GLN A 518 -8.61 -14.51 -32.67
C GLN A 518 -9.51 -13.30 -32.95
N ALA A 519 -10.55 -13.16 -32.13
CA ALA A 519 -11.38 -11.96 -32.08
C ALA A 519 -10.76 -10.90 -31.19
N VAL A 520 -11.01 -9.63 -31.48
CA VAL A 520 -10.48 -8.46 -30.77
C VAL A 520 -11.59 -7.59 -30.21
N HIS A 521 -11.29 -6.75 -29.21
CA HIS A 521 -12.30 -5.93 -28.54
C HIS A 521 -11.91 -4.46 -28.56
N GLY A 522 -12.73 -3.65 -29.22
CA GLY A 522 -12.67 -2.20 -29.14
C GLY A 522 -13.55 -1.69 -28.01
N ARG A 523 -13.10 -0.66 -27.29
CA ARG A 523 -13.88 -0.06 -26.21
C ARG A 523 -13.91 1.45 -26.32
N PHE A 524 -15.10 2.03 -26.26
CA PHE A 524 -15.30 3.47 -26.10
C PHE A 524 -16.01 3.78 -24.77
N TYR A 525 -15.66 4.92 -24.18
CA TYR A 525 -16.20 5.42 -22.93
C TYR A 525 -16.89 6.75 -23.19
N LEU A 526 -18.23 6.74 -23.13
CA LEU A 526 -19.04 7.95 -23.20
C LEU A 526 -19.30 8.44 -21.78
N HIS A 527 -18.56 9.47 -21.35
CA HIS A 527 -18.63 9.98 -19.98
C HIS A 527 -19.38 11.31 -19.91
N ASN A 528 -20.26 11.45 -18.93
CA ASN A 528 -20.88 12.73 -18.60
C ASN A 528 -20.18 13.36 -17.38
N PRO A 529 -19.15 14.21 -17.57
CA PRO A 529 -18.49 14.90 -16.46
C PRO A 529 -19.33 16.06 -15.90
N SER A 530 -20.46 16.38 -16.55
CA SER A 530 -21.35 17.43 -16.07
C SER A 530 -22.19 16.94 -14.88
N ILE A 531 -22.74 17.89 -14.15
CA ILE A 531 -23.68 17.60 -13.07
C ILE A 531 -25.14 17.67 -13.49
N LYS A 532 -25.41 17.76 -14.80
CA LYS A 532 -26.75 17.64 -15.37
C LYS A 532 -26.85 16.32 -16.12
N THR A 533 -28.04 15.72 -16.12
CA THR A 533 -28.29 14.59 -17.02
C THR A 533 -28.11 15.06 -18.47
N SER A 534 -27.24 14.39 -19.21
CA SER A 534 -27.03 14.61 -20.64
C SER A 534 -27.95 13.68 -21.43
N LYS A 535 -28.58 14.20 -22.46
CA LYS A 535 -29.44 13.44 -23.38
C LYS A 535 -28.96 13.67 -24.80
N GLY A 536 -29.05 12.64 -25.63
CA GLY A 536 -28.57 12.69 -27.00
C GLY A 536 -28.63 11.32 -27.66
N SER A 537 -28.07 11.27 -28.86
CA SER A 537 -28.00 10.05 -29.65
C SER A 537 -26.55 9.63 -29.83
N LEU A 538 -26.28 8.36 -29.60
CA LEU A 538 -25.04 7.71 -29.98
C LEU A 538 -25.22 7.08 -31.35
N LEU A 539 -24.37 7.47 -32.29
CA LEU A 539 -24.34 6.98 -33.66
C LEU A 539 -23.12 6.08 -33.84
N LEU A 540 -23.35 4.84 -34.27
CA LEU A 540 -22.31 3.88 -34.63
C LEU A 540 -22.40 3.60 -36.12
N THR A 541 -21.26 3.68 -36.82
CA THR A 541 -21.17 3.37 -38.25
C THR A 541 -19.99 2.44 -38.54
N GLY A 542 -20.17 1.54 -39.49
CA GLY A 542 -19.17 0.55 -39.89
C GLY A 542 -19.83 -0.76 -40.34
N PRO A 543 -19.04 -1.81 -40.62
CA PRO A 543 -19.57 -3.14 -40.92
C PRO A 543 -19.98 -3.82 -39.59
N ILE A 544 -21.09 -3.37 -39.02
CA ILE A 544 -21.57 -3.72 -37.68
C ILE A 544 -22.89 -4.50 -37.74
N GLU A 545 -23.08 -5.41 -36.80
CA GLU A 545 -24.39 -6.03 -36.53
C GLU A 545 -25.29 -5.11 -35.70
N GLN A 546 -26.56 -5.49 -35.55
CA GLN A 546 -27.51 -4.74 -34.72
C GLN A 546 -27.08 -4.75 -33.24
N SER A 547 -26.87 -3.57 -32.68
CA SER A 547 -26.36 -3.40 -31.31
C SER A 547 -27.37 -3.82 -30.23
N VAL A 548 -26.87 -4.43 -29.15
CA VAL A 548 -27.68 -4.91 -28.01
C VAL A 548 -27.36 -4.09 -26.76
N TRP A 549 -28.40 -3.53 -26.14
CA TRP A 549 -28.25 -2.80 -24.89
C TRP A 549 -28.36 -3.76 -23.69
N VAL A 550 -27.35 -3.79 -22.83
CA VAL A 550 -27.34 -4.55 -21.58
C VAL A 550 -27.56 -3.57 -20.42
N LYS A 551 -28.84 -3.31 -20.09
CA LYS A 551 -29.23 -2.26 -19.14
C LYS A 551 -28.64 -2.44 -17.74
N GLU A 552 -28.43 -3.68 -17.31
CA GLU A 552 -27.95 -4.02 -15.97
C GLU A 552 -26.48 -3.62 -15.76
N GLN A 553 -25.70 -3.49 -16.83
CA GLN A 553 -24.29 -3.14 -16.79
C GLN A 553 -24.01 -1.72 -17.29
N GLU A 554 -25.01 -1.01 -17.84
CA GLU A 554 -24.84 0.24 -18.62
C GLU A 554 -23.92 0.06 -19.84
N TRP A 555 -23.95 -1.14 -20.45
CA TRP A 555 -23.11 -1.51 -21.58
C TRP A 555 -23.91 -1.58 -22.87
N LEU A 556 -23.32 -1.04 -23.94
CA LEU A 556 -23.74 -1.29 -25.30
C LEU A 556 -22.77 -2.31 -25.91
N MET A 557 -23.29 -3.46 -26.33
CA MET A 557 -22.47 -4.49 -26.99
C MET A 557 -22.84 -4.60 -28.46
N LEU A 558 -21.83 -4.72 -29.32
CA LEU A 558 -22.00 -5.01 -30.75
C LEU A 558 -20.88 -5.88 -31.30
N SER A 559 -21.14 -6.53 -32.43
CA SER A 559 -20.14 -7.26 -33.19
C SER A 559 -19.86 -6.57 -34.52
N THR A 560 -18.63 -6.66 -35.01
CA THR A 560 -18.21 -6.16 -36.31
C THR A 560 -17.35 -7.21 -37.03
N SER A 561 -17.51 -7.30 -38.33
CA SER A 561 -16.69 -8.14 -39.20
C SER A 561 -16.72 -7.56 -40.61
N PRO A 562 -15.63 -7.66 -41.40
CA PRO A 562 -15.65 -7.25 -42.81
C PRO A 562 -16.66 -8.02 -43.68
N LEU A 563 -17.25 -9.11 -43.17
CA LEU A 563 -18.33 -9.84 -43.82
C LEU A 563 -19.71 -9.19 -43.65
N TYR A 564 -19.86 -8.27 -42.69
CA TYR A 564 -21.11 -7.54 -42.48
C TYR A 564 -21.25 -6.40 -43.48
N GLU A 565 -22.49 -6.01 -43.76
CA GLU A 565 -22.77 -4.82 -44.56
C GLU A 565 -22.52 -3.56 -43.73
N GLU A 566 -22.08 -2.49 -44.39
CA GLU A 566 -22.01 -1.16 -43.78
C GLU A 566 -23.39 -0.73 -43.27
N ALA A 567 -23.46 -0.47 -41.97
CA ALA A 567 -24.69 -0.14 -41.28
C ALA A 567 -24.52 1.07 -40.38
N GLU A 568 -25.65 1.70 -40.06
CA GLU A 568 -25.74 2.78 -39.10
C GLU A 568 -26.69 2.35 -37.97
N SER A 569 -26.22 2.40 -36.73
CA SER A 569 -27.03 2.17 -35.53
C SER A 569 -27.09 3.47 -34.73
N SER A 570 -28.30 3.93 -34.43
CA SER A 570 -28.54 5.12 -33.63
C SER A 570 -29.32 4.78 -32.37
N LEU A 571 -28.79 5.17 -31.21
CA LEU A 571 -29.42 4.93 -29.91
C LEU A 571 -29.54 6.21 -29.10
N SER A 572 -30.74 6.47 -28.59
CA SER A 572 -30.96 7.55 -27.63
C SER A 572 -30.45 7.11 -26.24
N ILE A 573 -29.50 7.86 -25.70
CA ILE A 573 -28.89 7.62 -24.39
C ILE A 573 -29.25 8.79 -23.46
N THR A 574 -29.58 8.46 -22.21
CA THR A 574 -29.69 9.41 -21.11
C THR A 574 -28.60 9.08 -20.11
N LEU A 575 -27.63 9.97 -19.95
CA LEU A 575 -26.47 9.80 -19.07
C LEU A 575 -26.61 10.73 -17.86
N ASP A 576 -26.80 10.15 -16.69
CA ASP A 576 -26.82 10.91 -15.45
C ASP A 576 -25.45 11.52 -15.10
N PRO A 577 -25.41 12.52 -14.20
CA PRO A 577 -24.17 13.12 -13.72
C PRO A 577 -23.09 12.12 -13.30
N GLY A 578 -21.87 12.30 -13.81
CA GLY A 578 -20.72 11.45 -13.48
C GLY A 578 -20.84 9.99 -13.94
N LYS A 579 -21.85 9.66 -14.76
CA LYS A 579 -22.00 8.31 -15.32
C LYS A 579 -21.21 8.16 -16.60
N THR A 580 -20.76 6.93 -16.82
CA THR A 580 -20.11 6.47 -18.05
C THR A 580 -20.97 5.38 -18.66
N CYS A 581 -21.20 5.48 -19.97
CA CYS A 581 -21.69 4.36 -20.78
C CYS A 581 -20.48 3.72 -21.46
N VAL A 582 -20.32 2.41 -21.29
CA VAL A 582 -19.26 1.63 -21.94
C VAL A 582 -19.82 1.04 -23.22
N ILE A 583 -19.13 1.26 -24.33
CA ILE A 583 -19.46 0.67 -25.64
C ILE A 583 -18.39 -0.37 -25.92
N ASP A 584 -18.77 -1.64 -25.89
CA ASP A 584 -17.88 -2.79 -26.08
C ASP A 584 -18.16 -3.44 -27.44
N ILE A 585 -17.12 -3.58 -28.25
CA ILE A 585 -17.22 -3.95 -29.66
C ILE A 585 -16.34 -5.18 -29.92
N THR A 586 -16.95 -6.31 -30.23
CA THR A 586 -16.20 -7.51 -30.64
C THR A 586 -15.96 -7.49 -32.15
N GLY A 587 -14.70 -7.40 -32.57
CA GLY A 587 -14.27 -7.48 -33.95
C GLY A 587 -13.77 -8.87 -34.33
N VAL A 588 -14.24 -9.39 -35.46
CA VAL A 588 -13.78 -10.66 -36.04
C VAL A 588 -13.09 -10.36 -37.38
N PRO A 589 -11.74 -10.23 -37.40
CA PRO A 589 -11.00 -10.06 -38.64
C PRO A 589 -11.07 -11.32 -39.51
N LEU A 590 -10.84 -11.15 -40.81
CA LEU A 590 -10.81 -12.25 -41.78
C LEU A 590 -9.49 -13.03 -41.68
N GLU A 591 -9.52 -14.32 -42.07
CA GLU A 591 -8.33 -15.18 -42.15
C GLU A 591 -7.20 -14.59 -43.02
N ASN A 592 -7.55 -13.74 -43.99
CA ASN A 592 -6.57 -13.09 -44.88
C ASN A 592 -5.89 -11.85 -44.27
N GLY A 593 -6.14 -11.54 -42.99
CA GLY A 593 -5.57 -10.38 -42.29
C GLY A 593 -6.50 -9.17 -42.24
N ALA A 594 -7.50 -9.06 -43.13
CA ALA A 594 -8.31 -7.87 -43.24
C ALA A 594 -9.25 -7.70 -42.04
N GLY A 595 -9.30 -6.51 -41.46
CA GLY A 595 -10.33 -6.11 -40.51
C GLY A 595 -11.14 -4.91 -41.00
N GLY A 596 -11.60 -4.06 -40.07
CA GLY A 596 -12.56 -3.01 -40.37
C GLY A 596 -12.43 -1.78 -39.48
N THR A 597 -13.32 -0.82 -39.71
CA THR A 597 -13.39 0.43 -38.96
C THR A 597 -14.78 0.60 -38.37
N VAL A 598 -14.86 0.98 -37.10
CA VAL A 598 -16.10 1.40 -36.45
C VAL A 598 -15.93 2.83 -35.95
N ASN A 599 -16.84 3.70 -36.34
CA ASN A 599 -16.89 5.08 -35.84
C ASN A 599 -18.00 5.21 -34.81
N CYS A 600 -17.74 5.98 -33.76
CA CYS A 600 -18.69 6.29 -32.72
C CYS A 600 -18.80 7.80 -32.54
N GLN A 601 -20.03 8.32 -32.67
CA GLN A 601 -20.31 9.75 -32.53
C GLN A 601 -21.42 9.97 -31.51
N TRP A 602 -21.14 10.81 -30.51
CA TRP A 602 -22.16 11.34 -29.62
C TRP A 602 -22.73 12.63 -30.17
N ILE A 603 -24.06 12.73 -30.25
CA ILE A 603 -24.79 13.91 -30.72
C ILE A 603 -25.75 14.34 -29.59
N PRO A 604 -25.40 15.36 -28.79
CA PRO A 604 -26.25 15.81 -27.70
C PRO A 604 -27.54 16.50 -28.20
N GLU A 605 -28.64 16.26 -27.50
CA GLU A 605 -29.95 16.82 -27.82
C GLU A 605 -29.94 18.35 -27.69
N GLY A 606 -30.21 19.06 -28.80
CA GLY A 606 -30.29 20.52 -28.82
C GLY A 606 -28.95 21.25 -28.76
N ALA A 607 -27.82 20.55 -28.94
CA ALA A 607 -26.46 21.13 -28.90
C ALA A 607 -25.50 20.43 -29.87
N GLU A 608 -25.90 20.21 -31.13
CA GLU A 608 -25.15 19.41 -32.13
C GLU A 608 -23.66 19.82 -32.30
N ASP A 609 -23.33 21.10 -32.11
CA ASP A 609 -21.96 21.65 -32.12
C ASP A 609 -21.07 21.16 -30.95
N ALA A 610 -21.65 20.42 -30.00
CA ALA A 610 -20.98 19.76 -28.88
C ALA A 610 -20.87 18.24 -29.07
N SER A 611 -20.98 17.76 -30.31
CA SER A 611 -20.74 16.36 -30.64
C SER A 611 -19.31 15.95 -30.34
N ALA A 612 -19.15 14.67 -30.00
CA ALA A 612 -17.86 14.07 -29.71
C ALA A 612 -17.68 12.83 -30.60
N PHE A 613 -16.47 12.61 -31.10
CA PHE A 613 -16.15 11.55 -32.06
C PHE A 613 -15.04 10.65 -31.54
N SER A 614 -15.14 9.36 -31.86
CA SER A 614 -14.14 8.32 -31.65
C SER A 614 -14.14 7.34 -32.82
N GLN A 615 -12.98 6.73 -33.09
CA GLN A 615 -12.81 5.73 -34.13
C GLN A 615 -12.00 4.54 -33.61
N TRP A 616 -12.39 3.33 -34.01
CA TRP A 616 -11.64 2.12 -33.77
C TRP A 616 -11.37 1.40 -35.09
N ASN A 617 -10.12 1.02 -35.30
CA ASN A 617 -9.69 0.21 -36.43
C ASN A 617 -9.16 -1.11 -35.90
N TYR A 618 -9.51 -2.22 -36.56
CA TYR A 618 -8.99 -3.53 -36.20
C TYR A 618 -8.55 -4.31 -37.42
N GLU A 619 -7.61 -5.23 -37.22
CA GLU A 619 -7.11 -6.19 -38.22
C GLU A 619 -6.57 -7.44 -37.54
N ALA A 620 -6.20 -8.47 -38.33
CA ALA A 620 -5.40 -9.58 -37.82
C ALA A 620 -3.92 -9.35 -38.15
N ALA A 621 -3.09 -9.35 -37.10
CA ALA A 621 -1.66 -9.15 -37.17
C ALA A 621 -0.98 -10.25 -38.00
N GLN A 622 -0.05 -9.85 -38.86
CA GLN A 622 0.87 -10.75 -39.54
C GLN A 622 2.13 -10.93 -38.67
N THR A 623 2.00 -11.74 -37.61
CA THR A 623 3.04 -11.91 -36.59
C THR A 623 3.24 -13.38 -36.21
N GLU A 624 4.46 -13.74 -35.80
CA GLU A 624 4.78 -15.04 -35.20
C GLU A 624 4.76 -15.00 -33.66
N LYS A 625 4.40 -13.85 -33.06
CA LYS A 625 4.30 -13.71 -31.60
C LYS A 625 3.28 -14.68 -31.02
N ARG A 626 3.68 -15.42 -29.99
CA ARG A 626 2.81 -16.32 -29.21
C ARG A 626 1.84 -15.53 -28.32
N THR A 627 2.34 -14.46 -27.71
CA THR A 627 1.64 -13.61 -26.74
C THR A 627 1.94 -12.15 -27.07
N ALA A 628 0.94 -11.28 -27.04
CA ALA A 628 1.11 -9.85 -27.33
C ALA A 628 0.00 -8.99 -26.71
N ILE A 629 0.34 -7.75 -26.34
CA ILE A 629 -0.65 -6.67 -26.25
C ILE A 629 -1.03 -6.26 -27.67
N ILE A 630 -2.32 -6.08 -27.93
CA ILE A 630 -2.81 -5.92 -29.31
C ILE A 630 -3.37 -4.54 -29.62
N ASP A 631 -3.51 -3.67 -28.62
CA ASP A 631 -4.20 -2.38 -28.76
C ASP A 631 -3.24 -1.20 -28.58
N ALA A 632 -3.46 -0.12 -29.32
CA ALA A 632 -2.82 1.18 -29.11
C ALA A 632 -3.83 2.30 -29.33
N HIS A 633 -3.74 3.35 -28.52
CA HIS A 633 -4.79 4.36 -28.42
C HIS A 633 -4.25 5.78 -28.48
N GLU A 634 -5.09 6.68 -28.98
CA GLU A 634 -4.93 8.13 -28.86
C GLU A 634 -6.02 8.69 -27.94
N PHE A 635 -5.60 9.41 -26.90
CA PHE A 635 -6.46 10.07 -25.93
C PHE A 635 -6.27 11.58 -25.96
N ILE A 636 -7.26 12.30 -25.43
CA ILE A 636 -7.12 13.70 -25.07
C ILE A 636 -7.16 13.79 -23.54
N ASP A 637 -6.23 14.54 -22.96
CA ASP A 637 -6.17 14.82 -21.53
C ASP A 637 -7.50 15.37 -21.01
N ASN A 638 -7.87 14.97 -19.80
CA ASN A 638 -9.08 15.46 -19.15
C ASN A 638 -8.80 15.80 -17.67
N PRO A 639 -8.84 17.07 -17.27
CA PRO A 639 -8.53 17.46 -15.89
C PRO A 639 -9.65 17.13 -14.90
N TYR A 640 -10.82 16.69 -15.38
CA TYR A 640 -12.03 16.51 -14.56
C TYR A 640 -12.26 15.08 -14.10
N TYR A 641 -11.78 14.09 -14.86
CA TYR A 641 -11.88 12.67 -14.51
C TYR A 641 -10.73 11.87 -15.10
N LEU A 642 -10.42 10.73 -14.49
CA LEU A 642 -9.39 9.83 -15.00
C LEU A 642 -9.97 8.98 -16.14
N VAL A 643 -9.45 9.15 -17.34
CA VAL A 643 -9.84 8.35 -18.52
C VAL A 643 -9.26 6.93 -18.37
N PRO A 644 -10.09 5.88 -18.38
CA PRO A 644 -9.59 4.51 -18.41
C PRO A 644 -9.00 4.17 -19.79
N ILE A 645 -7.80 3.61 -19.79
CA ILE A 645 -7.09 3.10 -20.97
C ILE A 645 -7.16 1.58 -20.93
N ASN A 646 -7.77 0.93 -21.92
CA ASN A 646 -7.94 -0.52 -21.92
C ASN A 646 -6.99 -1.18 -22.93
N HIS A 647 -6.20 -2.15 -22.46
CA HIS A 647 -5.35 -3.00 -23.28
C HIS A 647 -5.78 -4.45 -23.17
N MET A 648 -5.79 -5.15 -24.30
CA MET A 648 -5.98 -6.59 -24.36
C MET A 648 -4.65 -7.30 -24.56
N LEU A 649 -4.40 -8.30 -23.72
CA LEU A 649 -3.38 -9.31 -23.93
C LEU A 649 -4.02 -10.50 -24.61
N GLN A 650 -3.42 -10.99 -25.70
CA GLN A 650 -3.80 -12.23 -26.35
C GLN A 650 -2.66 -13.24 -26.31
N ARG A 651 -3.01 -14.53 -26.30
CA ARG A 651 -2.07 -15.64 -26.52
C ARG A 651 -2.64 -16.73 -27.41
N ILE A 652 -1.79 -17.33 -28.24
CA ILE A 652 -2.17 -18.43 -29.16
C ILE A 652 -2.29 -19.76 -28.41
N GLU A 653 -1.28 -20.11 -27.60
CA GLU A 653 -1.28 -21.36 -26.85
C GLU A 653 -1.86 -21.17 -25.44
N SER A 654 -3.02 -21.77 -25.19
CA SER A 654 -3.73 -21.69 -23.91
C SER A 654 -3.75 -23.00 -23.11
N SER A 655 -2.90 -23.97 -23.44
CA SER A 655 -2.92 -25.31 -22.82
C SER A 655 -2.60 -25.30 -21.30
N LYS A 656 -1.95 -24.25 -20.81
CA LYS A 656 -1.54 -24.07 -19.41
C LYS A 656 -1.88 -22.67 -18.92
N ALA A 657 -1.98 -22.52 -17.60
CA ALA A 657 -2.01 -21.20 -16.99
C ALA A 657 -0.66 -20.49 -17.20
N GLU A 658 -0.69 -19.17 -17.26
CA GLU A 658 0.47 -18.32 -17.53
C GLU A 658 0.30 -16.97 -16.86
N ALA A 659 1.33 -16.53 -16.16
CA ALA A 659 1.49 -15.16 -15.70
C ALA A 659 2.37 -14.42 -16.71
N VAL A 660 1.90 -13.29 -17.21
CA VAL A 660 2.66 -12.46 -18.17
C VAL A 660 2.95 -11.12 -17.51
N ASP A 661 4.23 -10.88 -17.21
CA ASP A 661 4.67 -9.64 -16.60
C ASP A 661 4.52 -8.49 -17.59
N PHE A 662 4.18 -7.31 -17.08
CA PHE A 662 4.05 -6.10 -17.87
C PHE A 662 4.74 -4.91 -17.20
N SER A 663 5.13 -3.95 -18.02
CA SER A 663 5.65 -2.64 -17.60
C SER A 663 5.10 -1.56 -18.52
N VAL A 664 4.86 -0.38 -17.96
CA VAL A 664 4.35 0.78 -18.69
C VAL A 664 5.24 1.97 -18.36
N SER A 665 5.90 2.54 -19.36
CA SER A 665 6.74 3.73 -19.19
C SER A 665 6.20 4.91 -19.98
N ALA A 666 6.18 6.08 -19.35
CA ALA A 666 5.71 7.33 -19.92
C ALA A 666 6.89 8.21 -20.34
N SER A 667 6.76 8.91 -21.46
CA SER A 667 7.78 9.87 -21.92
C SER A 667 7.90 11.12 -21.05
N THR A 668 6.97 11.33 -20.12
CA THR A 668 6.96 12.41 -19.13
C THR A 668 6.45 11.89 -17.78
N PRO A 669 7.01 12.33 -16.64
CA PRO A 669 6.63 11.79 -15.34
C PRO A 669 5.12 11.88 -15.04
N MET A 670 4.52 10.72 -14.76
CA MET A 670 3.11 10.60 -14.42
C MET A 670 2.86 9.39 -13.55
N ARG A 671 1.79 9.44 -12.76
CA ARG A 671 1.32 8.27 -12.03
C ARG A 671 0.50 7.37 -12.96
N ILE A 672 0.79 6.08 -12.98
CA ILE A 672 0.08 5.05 -13.74
C ILE A 672 -0.45 4.02 -12.74
N GLU A 673 -1.76 3.81 -12.72
CA GLU A 673 -2.40 2.77 -11.89
C GLU A 673 -3.02 1.71 -12.80
N SER A 674 -2.65 0.45 -12.58
CA SER A 674 -3.00 -0.68 -13.44
C SER A 674 -3.92 -1.65 -12.72
N TYR A 675 -4.97 -2.09 -13.39
CA TYR A 675 -6.02 -2.94 -12.83
C TYR A 675 -6.37 -4.08 -13.78
N ASP A 676 -6.68 -5.26 -13.23
CA ASP A 676 -7.30 -6.34 -13.99
C ASP A 676 -8.72 -5.92 -14.38
N SER A 677 -9.02 -5.88 -15.67
CA SER A 677 -10.32 -5.38 -16.16
C SER A 677 -11.49 -6.26 -15.74
N ALA A 678 -11.27 -7.55 -15.51
CA ALA A 678 -12.33 -8.50 -15.22
C ALA A 678 -12.79 -8.43 -13.76
N SER A 679 -11.84 -8.39 -12.83
CA SER A 679 -12.09 -8.35 -11.39
C SER A 679 -12.12 -6.93 -10.82
N GLY A 680 -11.50 -5.97 -11.51
CA GLY A 680 -11.23 -4.62 -10.99
C GLY A 680 -10.14 -4.58 -9.92
N GLN A 681 -9.40 -5.69 -9.72
CA GLN A 681 -8.31 -5.78 -8.76
C GLN A 681 -7.15 -4.88 -9.18
N LEU A 682 -6.55 -4.19 -8.21
CA LEU A 682 -5.31 -3.44 -8.42
C LEU A 682 -4.16 -4.40 -8.71
N LEU A 683 -3.42 -4.16 -9.79
CA LEU A 683 -2.22 -4.90 -10.17
C LEU A 683 -0.95 -4.14 -9.76
N SER A 684 -0.87 -2.86 -10.09
CA SER A 684 0.26 -2.02 -9.72
C SER A 684 -0.04 -0.53 -9.70
N VAL A 685 0.87 0.21 -9.09
CA VAL A 685 1.01 1.65 -9.18
C VAL A 685 2.47 1.93 -9.51
N ASP A 686 2.68 2.66 -10.59
CA ASP A 686 3.93 3.35 -10.89
C ASP A 686 3.70 4.84 -10.61
N ALA A 687 4.42 5.41 -9.65
CA ALA A 687 4.21 6.77 -9.19
C ALA A 687 4.83 7.84 -10.09
N ASN A 688 5.89 7.49 -10.82
CA ASN A 688 6.64 8.40 -11.67
C ASN A 688 6.53 8.05 -13.17
N GLY A 689 6.05 6.85 -13.50
CA GLY A 689 5.80 6.38 -14.85
C GLY A 689 7.07 5.96 -15.58
N ASP A 690 8.11 5.48 -14.89
CA ASP A 690 9.35 5.03 -15.53
C ASP A 690 9.39 3.53 -15.85
N GLY A 691 8.47 2.76 -15.28
CA GLY A 691 8.28 1.34 -15.50
C GLY A 691 9.22 0.42 -14.70
N ASP A 692 9.92 0.89 -13.65
CA ASP A 692 10.82 0.05 -12.83
C ASP A 692 10.28 -0.38 -11.45
N PHE A 693 9.27 0.34 -10.92
CA PHE A 693 8.60 0.07 -9.65
C PHE A 693 9.52 0.09 -8.40
N LEU A 694 10.65 0.81 -8.41
CA LEU A 694 11.60 0.86 -7.28
C LEU A 694 11.55 2.17 -6.49
N ASP A 695 10.70 3.10 -6.91
CA ASP A 695 10.65 4.47 -6.42
C ASP A 695 9.60 4.68 -5.31
N ALA A 696 9.68 5.87 -4.70
CA ALA A 696 8.72 6.27 -3.69
C ALA A 696 7.34 6.49 -4.32
N GLY A 697 6.36 5.72 -3.85
CA GLY A 697 4.98 5.74 -4.34
C GLY A 697 4.60 4.49 -5.15
N ASP A 698 5.59 3.67 -5.49
CA ASP A 698 5.40 2.47 -6.30
C ASP A 698 4.86 1.30 -5.47
N LEU A 699 4.01 0.52 -6.12
CA LEU A 699 3.33 -0.61 -5.51
C LEU A 699 3.12 -1.71 -6.54
N VAL A 700 3.46 -2.94 -6.16
CA VAL A 700 3.13 -4.17 -6.91
C VAL A 700 2.22 -5.03 -6.06
N VAL A 701 1.07 -5.39 -6.60
CA VAL A 701 0.01 -6.17 -5.91
C VAL A 701 -0.29 -7.46 -6.65
N GLY A 702 -0.59 -7.38 -7.95
CA GLY A 702 -0.85 -8.54 -8.79
C GLY A 702 0.46 -9.11 -9.31
N ASP A 703 1.01 -10.10 -8.61
CA ASP A 703 2.26 -10.79 -8.95
C ASP A 703 2.11 -12.26 -8.55
N THR A 704 1.53 -13.02 -9.45
CA THR A 704 1.24 -14.45 -9.33
C THR A 704 2.50 -15.30 -9.40
N ASN A 705 3.51 -14.89 -10.17
CA ASN A 705 4.77 -15.63 -10.33
C ASN A 705 5.84 -15.28 -9.27
N GLN A 706 5.55 -14.30 -8.41
CA GLN A 706 6.35 -13.87 -7.26
C GLN A 706 7.73 -13.31 -7.63
N ASN A 707 7.82 -12.54 -8.73
CA ASN A 707 9.09 -11.97 -9.21
C ASN A 707 9.21 -10.44 -9.03
N ASN A 708 8.23 -9.83 -8.35
CA ASN A 708 8.11 -8.38 -8.13
C ASN A 708 7.77 -7.53 -9.35
N TRP A 709 7.36 -8.16 -10.45
CA TRP A 709 6.72 -7.47 -11.57
C TRP A 709 5.21 -7.68 -11.50
N PRO A 710 4.41 -6.69 -11.91
CA PRO A 710 3.00 -6.91 -12.03
C PRO A 710 2.70 -7.81 -13.22
N ASP A 711 1.77 -8.76 -13.03
CA ASP A 711 1.39 -9.71 -14.07
C ASP A 711 -0.10 -9.69 -14.42
N LEU A 712 -0.38 -10.10 -15.66
CA LEU A 712 -1.71 -10.51 -16.10
C LEU A 712 -1.77 -12.04 -16.08
N PHE A 713 -2.62 -12.58 -15.21
CA PHE A 713 -2.79 -14.02 -15.08
C PHE A 713 -3.85 -14.56 -16.04
N LEU A 714 -3.45 -15.49 -16.90
CA LEU A 714 -4.29 -16.23 -17.83
C LEU A 714 -4.45 -17.67 -17.31
N LYS A 715 -5.68 -18.12 -17.02
CA LYS A 715 -5.91 -19.53 -16.62
C LYS A 715 -5.73 -20.46 -17.80
N ALA A 716 -5.60 -21.77 -17.57
CA ALA A 716 -5.66 -22.73 -18.67
C ALA A 716 -6.95 -22.51 -19.48
N GLU A 717 -6.84 -22.64 -20.80
CA GLU A 717 -7.86 -22.40 -21.82
C GLU A 717 -8.19 -20.92 -22.09
N ASP A 718 -7.87 -19.98 -21.19
CA ASP A 718 -8.03 -18.55 -21.47
C ASP A 718 -7.09 -18.13 -22.60
N GLN A 719 -7.60 -17.44 -23.61
CA GLN A 719 -6.79 -16.88 -24.71
C GLN A 719 -6.55 -15.38 -24.58
N ARG A 720 -7.18 -14.73 -23.59
CA ARG A 720 -7.10 -13.28 -23.42
C ARG A 720 -7.24 -12.84 -21.98
N ALA A 721 -6.54 -11.76 -21.65
CA ALA A 721 -6.66 -10.99 -20.42
C ALA A 721 -6.76 -9.50 -20.79
N SER A 722 -7.23 -8.67 -19.87
CA SER A 722 -7.46 -7.25 -20.16
C SER A 722 -7.00 -6.41 -18.98
N LEU A 723 -6.20 -5.39 -19.32
CA LEU A 723 -5.59 -4.43 -18.43
C LEU A 723 -6.32 -3.10 -18.59
N VAL A 724 -6.74 -2.49 -17.48
CA VAL A 724 -7.22 -1.10 -17.46
C VAL A 724 -6.22 -0.24 -16.69
N MET A 725 -5.74 0.80 -17.35
CA MET A 725 -4.83 1.79 -16.75
C MET A 725 -5.58 3.10 -16.49
N TYR A 726 -5.26 3.73 -15.37
CA TYR A 726 -5.62 5.11 -15.06
C TYR A 726 -4.35 5.92 -14.92
N VAL A 727 -4.24 6.99 -15.70
CA VAL A 727 -3.04 7.82 -15.75
C VAL A 727 -3.32 9.21 -15.18
N LYS A 728 -2.33 9.75 -14.47
CA LYS A 728 -2.40 11.08 -13.89
C LYS A 728 -1.04 11.80 -14.02
N PRO A 729 -0.93 12.78 -14.92
CA PRO A 729 0.27 13.60 -15.05
C PRO A 729 0.68 14.25 -13.72
N LEU A 730 1.98 14.28 -13.41
CA LEU A 730 2.51 14.98 -12.23
C LEU A 730 2.53 16.51 -12.45
N ALA A 731 2.51 16.95 -13.70
CA ALA A 731 2.39 18.34 -14.11
C ALA A 731 1.37 18.47 -15.26
N PRO A 732 0.76 19.66 -15.48
CA PRO A 732 -0.14 19.87 -16.61
C PRO A 732 0.48 19.47 -17.94
N ILE A 733 -0.27 18.74 -18.78
CA ILE A 733 0.20 18.28 -20.09
C ILE A 733 0.30 19.47 -21.04
N ALA A 734 1.53 19.81 -21.46
CA ALA A 734 1.80 20.87 -22.43
C ALA A 734 2.16 20.35 -23.83
N GLN A 735 2.53 19.07 -23.92
CA GLN A 735 2.97 18.38 -25.14
C GLN A 735 2.38 16.98 -25.15
N GLU A 736 2.41 16.34 -26.31
CA GLU A 736 2.03 14.95 -26.46
C GLU A 736 2.87 14.05 -25.53
N ILE A 737 2.23 13.11 -24.84
CA ILE A 737 2.88 12.12 -24.00
C ILE A 737 2.69 10.73 -24.62
N GLU A 738 3.77 9.96 -24.65
CA GLU A 738 3.75 8.57 -25.10
C GLU A 738 3.74 7.66 -23.87
N LEU A 739 2.89 6.63 -23.89
CA LEU A 739 2.92 5.51 -22.94
C LEU A 739 3.36 4.27 -23.68
N THR A 740 4.49 3.70 -23.31
CA THR A 740 5.04 2.48 -23.91
C THR A 740 4.66 1.29 -23.06
N ILE A 741 3.85 0.37 -23.62
CA ILE A 741 3.41 -0.84 -22.94
C ILE A 741 4.27 -2.00 -23.42
N SER A 742 4.94 -2.65 -22.47
CA SER A 742 5.81 -3.79 -22.71
C SER A 742 5.37 -4.98 -21.88
N ILE A 743 5.56 -6.18 -22.42
CA ILE A 743 5.36 -7.43 -21.70
C ILE A 743 6.64 -8.27 -21.75
N GLN A 744 6.82 -9.13 -20.74
CA GLN A 744 7.93 -10.07 -20.74
C GLN A 744 7.49 -11.41 -21.33
N VAL A 745 8.21 -11.88 -22.36
CA VAL A 745 7.98 -13.18 -22.99
C VAL A 745 9.32 -13.90 -23.09
N ASP A 746 9.38 -15.13 -22.58
CA ASP A 746 10.61 -15.94 -22.54
C ASP A 746 11.81 -15.22 -21.87
N GLY A 747 11.53 -14.35 -20.89
CA GLY A 747 12.53 -13.57 -20.15
C GLY A 747 12.98 -12.27 -20.82
N GLU A 748 12.50 -11.98 -22.04
CA GLU A 748 12.84 -10.77 -22.78
C GLU A 748 11.67 -9.78 -22.79
N TRP A 749 11.97 -8.50 -22.59
CA TRP A 749 10.98 -7.43 -22.70
C TRP A 749 10.70 -7.11 -24.16
N GLN A 750 9.44 -7.22 -24.57
CA GLN A 750 8.98 -6.76 -25.88
C GLN A 750 8.00 -5.60 -25.72
N THR A 751 8.16 -4.58 -26.56
CA THR A 751 7.17 -3.50 -26.70
C THR A 751 6.16 -3.89 -27.76
N ASP A 752 4.90 -3.83 -27.39
CA ASP A 752 3.78 -4.23 -28.23
C ASP A 752 2.90 -3.04 -28.62
N ALA A 753 2.80 -2.03 -27.74
CA ALA A 753 1.94 -0.88 -27.95
C ALA A 753 2.56 0.43 -27.44
N THR A 754 2.19 1.53 -28.09
CA THR A 754 2.46 2.89 -27.63
C THR A 754 1.18 3.70 -27.72
N ASP A 755 0.65 4.11 -26.56
CA ASP A 755 -0.46 5.06 -26.52
C ASP A 755 0.04 6.49 -26.56
N VAL A 756 -0.84 7.37 -27.00
CA VAL A 756 -0.58 8.80 -27.12
C VAL A 756 -1.64 9.59 -26.35
N ILE A 757 -1.20 10.47 -25.45
CA ILE A 757 -2.07 11.42 -24.74
C ILE A 757 -1.78 12.83 -25.27
N LYS A 758 -2.78 13.44 -25.91
CA LYS A 758 -2.71 14.82 -26.40
C LYS A 758 -3.18 15.81 -25.33
N PRO A 759 -2.62 17.02 -25.28
CA PRO A 759 -3.13 18.09 -24.41
C PRO A 759 -4.61 18.38 -24.69
N SER A 760 -5.37 18.76 -23.66
CA SER A 760 -6.73 19.29 -23.84
C SER A 760 -6.69 20.63 -24.59
N GLU A 761 -7.52 20.80 -25.62
CA GLU A 761 -7.64 22.06 -26.40
C GLU A 761 -8.19 23.26 -25.60
#